data_AF-A0A3E5ETG0-F1
#
_entry.id   AF-A0A3E5ETG0-F1
#
_cell.length_a   1.000
_cell.length_b   1.000
_cell.length_c   1.000
_cell.angle_alpha   90.00
_cell.angle_beta   90.00
_cell.angle_gamma   90.00
#
_symmetry.space_group_name_H-M   'P 1'
#
loop_
_entity.id
_entity.type
_entity.pdbx_description
1 polymer ?
#
loop_
_entity_poly.entity_id
_entity_poly.type
_entity_poly.pdbx_seq_one_letter_code
_entity_poly.pdbx_strand_id
1 'polypeptide(L)'
;MQTTKKMPSLIFILVGAVLAGYLGYLINGAWTEGIAFNEFMDRFNEVCAVPFANYYNSNTVKAVAIALGIYAMAIVMYYTSQRNYMPGKEFGTARFENPKQVNKILADKDENFNRILSQNVKMSLDFRRLKLNGNILICGGSGAGKTFYEVKPNLMQMPHNCSFICTDPKGEILRSCGQMLKNNGYNLKVINLLEMDKSDCYNPFSYIREETDVVKLITNLISNTTPKGATPSDPFWEKAEGLFLQAIFYYVWLEVQPAKRNFETVLKLLGEAEVTEQGKASKLDVRMKFLEESSPLGANHPAVKQYNKCMRGAGDTVRSIIISANSRLAFLENKQVLRLLSKDELNLSDIGIGVNGDGETKTALFCVIPDSDKSYNFIIGMLYTQIFQELYYQADFNCGGRLPIHVTFMLDEFANVALPDDFCSLLSTMRSREISSIIIIQNFAQLKALFKDTWETIPGNCDTFIYLGGNEQSTHKYVSELLGKGTIDKKSSGETKGRQGSSSRNYDVLGRELFTPDEVRKLDNKKCIIFIRGFDPIMDNKFIPFNHSMFNQTADGKGEPYVHQIRGADNLIGPPFEILSDKAVKYYEKLRDKGENVYIDSLTYEQFMMLGDAELSRRFSMQDEAEQKAKIDREQANELEYVDESQKSDTTECANSSNGSAGTKPVRNPEREKPKWEDTITNRMLHWSYTPEQKEEVKKALAAGVPKATILTYFYPEVTVEKMSSYRKKQ
;
A
#
# COMPACT_ATOMS: atom_id res chain seq x y z
N MET A 1 8.08 3.03 35.92
CA MET A 1 8.06 2.45 37.29
C MET A 1 8.50 3.55 38.26
N GLN A 2 7.58 4.07 39.08
CA GLN A 2 7.93 5.01 40.15
C GLN A 2 8.49 4.20 41.33
N THR A 3 9.78 4.32 41.60
CA THR A 3 10.35 3.87 42.87
C THR A 3 9.92 4.86 43.94
N THR A 4 8.79 4.56 44.61
CA THR A 4 8.30 5.35 45.73
C THR A 4 9.35 5.32 46.84
N LYS A 5 10.04 6.44 47.07
CA LYS A 5 10.74 6.66 48.34
C LYS A 5 9.71 6.42 49.44
N LYS A 6 9.87 5.36 50.24
CA LYS A 6 9.01 5.14 51.41
C LYS A 6 9.29 6.30 52.37
N MET A 7 8.46 7.32 52.32
CA MET A 7 8.42 8.36 53.34
C MET A 7 8.09 7.68 54.66
N PRO A 8 8.95 7.75 55.69
CA PRO A 8 8.56 7.31 57.03
C PRO A 8 7.27 8.03 57.44
N SER A 9 6.35 7.33 58.10
CA SER A 9 5.06 7.92 58.44
C SER A 9 5.28 9.14 59.33
N LEU A 10 4.51 10.21 59.08
CA LEU A 10 4.56 11.44 59.88
C LEU A 10 4.42 11.14 61.39
N ILE A 11 3.65 10.10 61.72
CA ILE A 11 3.42 9.62 63.08
C ILE A 11 4.72 9.12 63.72
N PHE A 12 5.54 8.34 63.01
CA PHE A 12 6.82 7.87 63.55
C PHE A 12 7.81 9.01 63.77
N ILE A 13 7.84 10.00 62.87
CA ILE A 13 8.67 11.19 63.03
C ILE A 13 8.26 11.99 64.28
N LEU A 14 6.95 12.20 64.47
CA LEU A 14 6.38 12.92 65.60
C LEU A 14 6.60 12.17 66.93
N VAL A 15 6.37 10.86 66.96
CA VAL A 15 6.63 10.04 68.15
C VAL A 15 8.11 10.06 68.52
N GLY A 16 9.01 9.94 67.54
CA GLY A 16 10.45 10.03 67.79
C GLY A 16 10.88 11.43 68.27
N ALA A 17 10.23 12.51 67.81
CA ALA A 17 10.48 13.86 68.31
C ALA A 17 10.05 14.00 69.78
N VAL A 18 8.89 13.45 70.15
CA VAL A 18 8.41 13.44 71.54
C VAL A 18 9.37 12.66 72.44
N LEU A 19 9.84 11.49 71.99
CA LEU A 19 10.81 10.68 72.73
C LEU A 19 12.19 11.38 72.85
N ALA A 20 12.67 12.03 71.79
CA ALA A 20 13.92 12.78 71.83
C ALA A 20 13.84 14.00 72.76
N GLY A 21 12.71 14.71 72.75
CA GLY A 21 12.45 15.81 73.68
C GLY A 21 12.39 15.34 75.14
N TYR A 22 11.73 14.20 75.39
CA TYR A 22 11.68 13.60 76.73
C TYR A 22 13.05 13.08 77.20
N LEU A 23 13.85 12.50 76.30
CA LEU A 23 15.22 12.12 76.61
C LEU A 23 16.08 13.34 76.97
N GLY A 24 15.92 14.46 76.24
CA GLY A 24 16.56 15.73 76.59
C GLY A 24 16.16 16.25 77.97
N TYR A 25 14.90 16.04 78.38
CA TYR A 25 14.40 16.36 79.72
C TYR A 25 15.09 15.51 80.80
N LEU A 26 15.19 14.20 80.61
CA LEU A 26 15.85 13.29 81.55
C LEU A 26 17.37 13.53 81.65
N ILE A 27 18.04 13.74 80.52
CA ILE A 27 19.49 14.06 80.48
C ILE A 27 19.77 15.33 81.28
N ASN A 28 18.91 16.34 81.16
CA ASN A 28 19.04 17.58 81.91
C ASN A 28 18.78 17.40 83.42
N GLY A 29 17.91 16.47 83.81
CA GLY A 29 17.69 16.11 85.21
C GLY A 29 18.92 15.53 85.91
N ALA A 30 19.78 14.85 85.14
CA ALA A 30 21.04 14.31 85.63
C ALA A 30 22.23 15.29 85.53
N TRP A 31 22.07 16.41 84.83
CA TRP A 31 23.16 17.32 84.49
C TRP A 31 23.33 18.47 85.50
N THR A 32 24.55 18.63 86.02
CA THR A 32 24.96 19.79 86.84
C THR A 32 26.29 20.36 86.34
N GLU A 33 26.46 21.68 86.44
CA GLU A 33 27.66 22.37 85.95
C GLU A 33 28.91 21.88 86.73
N GLY A 34 29.91 21.37 86.01
CA GLY A 34 31.14 20.82 86.60
C GLY A 34 31.12 19.33 87.00
N ILE A 35 30.08 18.57 86.63
CA ILE A 35 29.97 17.13 86.97
C ILE A 35 31.00 16.27 86.22
N ALA A 36 31.57 15.26 86.91
CA ALA A 36 32.43 14.26 86.28
C ALA A 36 31.59 13.22 85.51
N PHE A 37 32.15 12.66 84.43
CA PHE A 37 31.40 11.77 83.53
C PHE A 37 30.82 10.51 84.21
N ASN A 38 31.58 9.88 85.11
CA ASN A 38 31.10 8.70 85.85
C ASN A 38 29.92 9.06 86.77
N GLU A 39 30.00 10.21 87.44
CA GLU A 39 28.96 10.71 88.35
C GLU A 39 27.69 11.14 87.59
N PHE A 40 27.84 11.64 86.36
CA PHE A 40 26.72 11.88 85.45
C PHE A 40 26.02 10.58 85.05
N MET A 41 26.76 9.50 84.73
CA MET A 41 26.16 8.23 84.34
C MET A 41 25.40 7.57 85.50
N ASP A 42 25.92 7.67 86.72
CA ASP A 42 25.24 7.17 87.93
C ASP A 42 23.94 7.96 88.19
N ARG A 43 23.99 9.30 88.13
CA ARG A 43 22.78 10.15 88.24
C ARG A 43 21.79 9.93 87.12
N PHE A 44 22.27 9.71 85.90
CA PHE A 44 21.39 9.43 84.77
C PHE A 44 20.64 8.11 84.96
N ASN A 45 21.31 7.08 85.48
CA ASN A 45 20.66 5.82 85.84
C ASN A 45 19.59 6.00 86.93
N GLU A 46 19.85 6.84 87.95
CA GLU A 46 18.87 7.18 88.99
C GLU A 46 17.66 7.93 88.41
N VAL A 47 17.89 8.90 87.53
CA VAL A 47 16.83 9.65 86.83
C VAL A 47 16.01 8.75 85.92
N CYS A 48 16.62 7.79 85.24
CA CYS A 48 15.92 6.77 84.45
C CYS A 48 15.15 5.77 85.31
N ALA A 49 15.55 5.54 86.57
CA ALA A 49 14.84 4.65 87.50
C ALA A 49 13.52 5.28 88.02
N VAL A 50 13.40 6.62 88.01
CA VAL A 50 12.18 7.34 88.41
C VAL A 50 11.74 8.35 87.33
N PRO A 51 11.31 7.86 86.15
CA PRO A 51 11.16 8.68 84.94
C PRO A 51 10.09 9.78 85.03
N PHE A 52 9.12 9.67 85.95
CA PHE A 52 8.01 10.62 86.10
C PHE A 52 8.20 11.66 87.22
N ALA A 53 9.37 11.70 87.87
CA ALA A 53 9.67 12.74 88.85
C ALA A 53 9.94 14.10 88.17
N ASN A 54 9.84 15.18 88.93
CA ASN A 54 10.00 16.53 88.38
C ASN A 54 11.47 16.97 88.37
N TYR A 55 12.06 16.98 87.17
CA TYR A 55 13.46 17.36 86.91
C TYR A 55 13.60 18.74 86.24
N TYR A 56 12.59 19.61 86.39
CA TYR A 56 12.57 20.92 85.74
C TYR A 56 13.53 21.92 86.40
N ASN A 57 14.41 22.53 85.61
CA ASN A 57 15.37 23.56 86.01
C ASN A 57 15.50 24.66 84.93
N SER A 58 16.30 25.69 85.17
CA SER A 58 16.50 26.82 84.26
C SER A 58 17.07 26.44 82.87
N ASN A 59 17.74 25.29 82.76
CA ASN A 59 18.40 24.82 81.54
C ASN A 59 17.59 23.78 80.75
N THR A 60 16.43 23.34 81.28
CA THR A 60 15.61 22.27 80.69
C THR A 60 15.16 22.61 79.28
N VAL A 61 14.70 23.85 79.05
CA VAL A 61 14.24 24.29 77.72
C VAL A 61 15.38 24.25 76.69
N LYS A 62 16.61 24.60 77.09
CA LYS A 62 17.79 24.55 76.21
C LYS A 62 18.17 23.11 75.88
N ALA A 63 18.16 22.21 76.87
CA ALA A 63 18.50 20.80 76.68
C ALA A 63 17.50 20.06 75.77
N VAL A 64 16.19 20.32 75.95
CA VAL A 64 15.14 19.77 75.07
C VAL A 64 15.28 20.31 73.64
N ALA A 65 15.57 21.61 73.46
CA ALA A 65 15.79 22.19 72.14
C ALA A 65 17.02 21.60 71.44
N ILE A 66 18.11 21.34 72.16
CA ILE A 66 19.32 20.68 71.62
C ILE A 66 19.01 19.25 71.21
N ALA A 67 18.30 18.47 72.04
CA ALA A 67 17.92 17.10 71.72
C ALA A 67 17.01 17.00 70.49
N LEU A 68 16.03 17.90 70.37
CA LEU A 68 15.18 18.03 69.18
C LEU A 68 15.99 18.46 67.94
N GLY A 69 16.98 19.35 68.10
CA GLY A 69 17.89 19.77 67.03
C GLY A 69 18.76 18.62 66.50
N ILE A 70 19.32 17.79 67.39
CA ILE A 70 20.08 16.59 67.02
C ILE A 70 19.18 15.58 66.30
N TYR A 71 17.95 15.37 66.80
CA TYR A 71 16.98 14.49 66.15
C TYR A 71 16.57 14.99 64.75
N ALA A 72 16.31 16.29 64.61
CA ALA A 72 16.05 16.91 63.31
C ALA A 72 17.22 16.74 62.34
N MET A 73 18.47 16.94 62.82
CA MET A 73 19.68 16.70 62.03
C MET A 73 19.79 15.23 61.58
N ALA A 74 19.52 14.27 62.48
CA ALA A 74 19.54 12.84 62.16
C ALA A 74 18.48 12.46 61.11
N ILE A 75 17.28 13.05 61.18
CA ILE A 75 16.24 12.87 60.16
C ILE A 75 16.69 13.46 58.82
N VAL A 76 17.23 14.68 58.81
CA VAL A 76 17.75 15.32 57.59
C VAL A 76 18.86 14.47 56.97
N MET A 77 19.79 13.95 57.77
CA MET A 77 20.82 13.01 57.31
C MET A 77 20.21 11.73 56.75
N TYR A 78 19.18 11.17 57.39
CA TYR A 78 18.49 9.99 56.89
C TYR A 78 17.82 10.26 55.53
N TYR A 79 17.11 11.37 55.38
CA TYR A 79 16.47 11.76 54.12
C TYR A 79 17.48 12.07 53.00
N THR A 80 18.59 12.73 53.33
CA THR A 80 19.65 13.04 52.36
C THR A 80 20.50 11.80 52.00
N SER A 81 20.56 10.79 52.88
CA SER A 81 21.24 9.51 52.65
C SER A 81 20.42 8.52 51.79
N GLN A 82 19.11 8.75 51.60
CA GLN A 82 18.29 7.89 50.73
C GLN A 82 18.69 8.04 49.26
N ARG A 83 19.54 7.13 48.77
CA ARG A 83 19.87 7.00 47.35
C ARG A 83 18.94 6.02 46.65
N ASN A 84 18.70 6.26 45.36
CA ASN A 84 17.87 5.40 44.53
C ASN A 84 18.73 4.27 43.93
N TYR A 85 18.91 3.19 44.67
CA TYR A 85 19.66 2.02 44.20
C TYR A 85 18.76 1.10 43.38
N MET A 86 19.33 0.46 42.35
CA MET A 86 18.69 -0.60 41.57
C MET A 86 19.53 -1.89 41.67
N PRO A 87 19.50 -2.61 42.81
CA PRO A 87 20.36 -3.77 43.04
C PRO A 87 20.21 -4.84 41.96
N GLY A 88 21.31 -5.23 41.33
CA GLY A 88 21.37 -6.25 40.26
C GLY A 88 20.85 -5.77 38.90
N LYS A 89 20.62 -4.46 38.73
CA LYS A 89 20.11 -3.83 37.51
C LYS A 89 20.81 -2.51 37.21
N GLU A 90 21.93 -2.24 37.88
CA GLU A 90 22.62 -0.95 37.91
C GLU A 90 23.08 -0.49 36.52
N PHE A 91 23.48 -1.42 35.65
CA PHE A 91 23.99 -1.13 34.30
C PHE A 91 23.03 -1.56 33.18
N GLY A 92 21.90 -2.18 33.52
CA GLY A 92 20.89 -2.65 32.58
C GLY A 92 20.38 -4.06 32.87
N THR A 93 19.24 -4.39 32.25
CA THR A 93 18.49 -5.64 32.45
C THR A 93 18.44 -6.50 31.20
N ALA A 94 19.30 -6.24 30.22
CA ALA A 94 19.27 -6.97 28.97
C ALA A 94 19.49 -8.47 29.22
N ARG A 95 18.66 -9.29 28.58
CA ARG A 95 18.74 -10.76 28.58
C ARG A 95 18.12 -11.30 27.29
N PHE A 96 18.40 -12.56 26.97
CA PHE A 96 17.69 -13.26 25.90
C PHE A 96 16.38 -13.85 26.42
N GLU A 97 15.31 -13.69 25.65
CA GLU A 97 14.03 -14.33 25.92
C GLU A 97 14.05 -15.80 25.48
N ASN A 98 13.18 -16.62 26.08
CA ASN A 98 13.05 -18.02 25.66
C ASN A 98 12.20 -18.13 24.37
N PRO A 99 12.72 -18.66 23.25
CA PRO A 99 12.00 -18.76 21.98
C PRO A 99 10.62 -19.42 22.10
N LYS A 100 10.51 -20.49 22.91
CA LYS A 100 9.25 -21.23 23.08
C LYS A 100 8.19 -20.42 23.81
N GLN A 101 8.59 -19.56 24.75
CA GLN A 101 7.68 -18.69 25.48
C GLN A 101 7.13 -17.60 24.57
N VAL A 102 7.99 -16.97 23.77
CA VAL A 102 7.57 -15.97 22.77
C VAL A 102 6.64 -16.60 21.73
N ASN A 103 7.00 -17.77 21.20
CA ASN A 103 6.18 -18.48 20.23
C ASN A 103 4.77 -18.77 20.75
N LYS A 104 4.62 -19.13 22.03
CA LYS A 104 3.30 -19.35 22.63
C LYS A 104 2.41 -18.10 22.62
N ILE A 105 3.01 -16.91 22.61
CA ILE A 105 2.30 -15.62 22.60
C ILE A 105 2.01 -15.19 21.15
N LEU A 106 3.01 -15.29 20.28
CA LEU A 106 2.94 -14.76 18.91
C LEU A 106 2.26 -15.71 17.92
N ALA A 107 2.52 -17.01 18.03
CA ALA A 107 1.98 -17.98 17.09
C ALA A 107 0.46 -18.09 17.21
N ASP A 108 -0.17 -18.34 16.08
CA ASP A 108 -1.56 -18.75 16.00
C ASP A 108 -1.70 -20.26 16.26
N LYS A 109 -2.92 -20.65 16.65
CA LYS A 109 -3.27 -22.07 16.79
C LYS A 109 -3.36 -22.74 15.43
N ASP A 110 -3.80 -22.00 14.40
CA ASP A 110 -3.77 -22.48 13.03
C ASP A 110 -2.35 -22.38 12.48
N GLU A 111 -1.74 -23.54 12.22
CA GLU A 111 -0.38 -23.60 11.67
C GLU A 111 -0.28 -22.89 10.31
N ASN A 112 -1.35 -22.90 9.52
CA ASN A 112 -1.41 -22.25 8.21
C ASN A 112 -1.78 -20.76 8.29
N PHE A 113 -1.82 -20.16 9.47
CA PHE A 113 -2.02 -18.72 9.65
C PHE A 113 -0.82 -18.02 10.30
N ASN A 114 0.33 -18.69 10.23
CA ASN A 114 1.58 -18.27 10.83
C ASN A 114 2.63 -17.92 9.77
N ARG A 115 3.48 -16.96 10.11
CA ARG A 115 4.74 -16.65 9.43
C ARG A 115 5.90 -17.21 10.24
N ILE A 116 6.90 -17.77 9.59
CA ILE A 116 8.09 -18.33 10.23
C ILE A 116 9.12 -17.20 10.40
N LEU A 117 9.64 -17.04 11.63
CA LEU A 117 10.74 -16.11 11.94
C LEU A 117 12.04 -16.85 12.30
N SER A 118 11.93 -18.05 12.88
CA SER A 118 13.06 -18.93 13.18
C SER A 118 12.55 -20.37 13.36
N GLN A 119 13.45 -21.29 13.72
CA GLN A 119 13.13 -22.70 13.95
C GLN A 119 12.03 -22.91 15.00
N ASN A 120 11.99 -22.08 16.06
CA ASN A 120 11.06 -22.22 17.17
C ASN A 120 10.12 -21.01 17.34
N VAL A 121 10.22 -19.98 16.50
CA VAL A 121 9.39 -18.77 16.60
C VAL A 121 8.60 -18.57 15.31
N LYS A 122 7.28 -18.56 15.46
CA LYS A 122 6.29 -18.21 14.44
C LYS A 122 5.49 -17.00 14.91
N MET A 123 4.98 -16.21 13.96
CA MET A 123 4.16 -15.03 14.20
C MET A 123 2.86 -15.13 13.42
N SER A 124 1.72 -15.01 14.11
CA SER A 124 0.40 -14.97 13.47
C SER A 124 0.29 -13.79 12.49
N LEU A 125 -0.46 -14.00 11.41
CA LEU A 125 -0.86 -12.92 10.49
C LEU A 125 -1.98 -12.03 11.06
N ASP A 126 -2.57 -12.37 12.21
CA ASP A 126 -3.48 -11.46 12.93
C ASP A 126 -2.69 -10.39 13.71
N PHE A 127 -2.22 -9.40 12.95
CA PHE A 127 -1.45 -8.26 13.44
C PHE A 127 -2.22 -7.35 14.40
N ARG A 128 -3.56 -7.42 14.44
CA ARG A 128 -4.36 -6.64 15.38
C ARG A 128 -4.44 -7.30 16.72
N ARG A 129 -4.62 -8.62 16.76
CA ARG A 129 -4.49 -9.40 18.00
C ARG A 129 -3.12 -9.18 18.63
N LEU A 130 -2.06 -9.21 17.83
CA LEU A 130 -0.69 -9.03 18.30
C LEU A 130 -0.36 -7.57 18.65
N LYS A 131 -1.12 -6.59 18.15
CA LYS A 131 -0.80 -5.15 18.21
C LYS A 131 0.60 -4.82 17.64
N LEU A 132 1.10 -5.66 16.74
CA LEU A 132 2.35 -5.50 15.99
C LEU A 132 2.05 -5.25 14.52
N ASN A 133 2.90 -4.53 13.81
CA ASN A 133 2.83 -4.48 12.35
C ASN A 133 3.45 -5.75 11.73
N GLY A 134 3.09 -6.05 10.49
CA GLY A 134 3.63 -7.19 9.76
C GLY A 134 4.96 -6.92 9.05
N ASN A 135 5.55 -5.75 9.27
CA ASN A 135 6.76 -5.32 8.57
C ASN A 135 7.98 -5.93 9.25
N ILE A 136 8.84 -6.55 8.44
CA ILE A 136 10.01 -7.26 8.92
C ILE A 136 11.24 -6.75 8.18
N LEU A 137 12.27 -6.36 8.93
CA LEU A 137 13.58 -6.09 8.37
C LEU A 137 14.50 -7.27 8.62
N ILE A 138 15.10 -7.82 7.57
CA ILE A 138 16.05 -8.93 7.65
C ILE A 138 17.40 -8.45 7.15
N CYS A 139 18.42 -8.54 7.99
CA CYS A 139 19.80 -8.16 7.65
C CYS A 139 20.71 -9.38 7.71
N GLY A 140 21.38 -9.68 6.60
CA GLY A 140 22.35 -10.76 6.53
C GLY A 140 23.34 -10.63 5.38
N GLY A 141 24.63 -10.89 5.62
CA GLY A 141 25.66 -10.83 4.60
C GLY A 141 25.42 -11.77 3.40
N SER A 142 26.25 -11.64 2.36
CA SER A 142 26.28 -12.64 1.29
C SER A 142 26.60 -14.02 1.87
N GLY A 143 25.89 -15.06 1.43
CA GLY A 143 26.04 -16.42 1.97
C GLY A 143 25.35 -16.68 3.33
N ALA A 144 24.69 -15.69 3.95
CA ALA A 144 23.96 -15.90 5.20
C ALA A 144 22.68 -16.77 5.05
N GLY A 145 22.32 -17.12 3.81
CA GLY A 145 21.18 -17.95 3.45
C GLY A 145 19.84 -17.24 3.56
N LYS A 146 19.76 -15.92 3.26
CA LYS A 146 18.54 -15.10 3.39
C LYS A 146 17.35 -15.72 2.64
N THR A 147 17.51 -15.98 1.35
CA THR A 147 16.47 -16.59 0.51
C THR A 147 16.12 -18.00 0.98
N PHE A 148 17.14 -18.78 1.36
CA PHE A 148 16.96 -20.18 1.74
C PHE A 148 16.27 -20.34 3.10
N TYR A 149 16.68 -19.60 4.13
CA TYR A 149 16.19 -19.74 5.51
C TYR A 149 14.95 -18.90 5.82
N GLU A 150 14.66 -17.85 5.06
CA GLU A 150 13.52 -16.94 5.33
C GLU A 150 12.51 -16.91 4.19
N VAL A 151 12.94 -16.63 2.96
CA VAL A 151 12.01 -16.46 1.82
C VAL A 151 11.30 -17.77 1.48
N LYS A 152 12.06 -18.83 1.18
CA LYS A 152 11.49 -20.12 0.77
C LYS A 152 10.57 -20.72 1.84
N PRO A 153 10.93 -20.78 3.14
CA PRO A 153 10.05 -21.25 4.22
C PRO A 153 8.72 -20.51 4.28
N ASN A 154 8.74 -19.18 4.17
CA ASN A 154 7.51 -18.39 4.23
C ASN A 154 6.63 -18.57 2.98
N LEU A 155 7.22 -18.80 1.80
CA LEU A 155 6.46 -19.21 0.62
C LEU A 155 5.87 -20.60 0.75
N MET A 156 6.61 -21.56 1.32
CA MET A 156 6.14 -22.93 1.56
C MET A 156 5.03 -23.01 2.61
N GLN A 157 5.04 -22.10 3.58
CA GLN A 157 4.04 -22.02 4.63
C GLN A 157 2.65 -21.67 4.08
N MET A 158 2.58 -21.03 2.90
CA MET A 158 1.36 -20.68 2.15
C MET A 158 0.18 -20.29 3.02
N PRO A 159 0.28 -19.21 3.82
CA PRO A 159 -0.77 -18.93 4.79
C PRO A 159 -2.15 -18.77 4.14
N HIS A 160 -3.18 -19.18 4.87
CA HIS A 160 -4.57 -18.93 4.47
C HIS A 160 -4.77 -17.42 4.32
N ASN A 161 -5.35 -17.01 3.19
CA ASN A 161 -5.58 -15.62 2.82
C ASN A 161 -4.32 -14.72 2.77
N CYS A 162 -3.19 -15.22 2.28
CA CYS A 162 -2.00 -14.43 2.00
C CYS A 162 -1.54 -14.54 0.54
N SER A 163 -1.52 -13.40 -0.16
CA SER A 163 -0.91 -13.20 -1.48
C SER A 163 0.54 -12.74 -1.34
N PHE A 164 1.36 -13.05 -2.35
CA PHE A 164 2.80 -12.74 -2.33
C PHE A 164 3.20 -11.90 -3.53
N ILE A 165 4.06 -10.92 -3.29
CA ILE A 165 4.78 -10.21 -4.36
C ILE A 165 6.26 -10.34 -4.06
N CYS A 166 6.96 -11.13 -4.87
CA CYS A 166 8.36 -11.47 -4.65
C CYS A 166 9.27 -10.76 -5.65
N THR A 167 10.31 -10.10 -5.16
CA THR A 167 11.47 -9.77 -5.99
C THR A 167 12.35 -11.00 -6.08
N ASP A 168 12.71 -11.38 -7.29
CA ASP A 168 13.49 -12.58 -7.55
C ASP A 168 14.70 -12.25 -8.42
N PRO A 169 15.77 -11.71 -7.81
CA PRO A 169 17.04 -11.58 -8.50
C PRO A 169 17.45 -12.96 -9.03
N LYS A 170 17.68 -13.06 -10.35
CA LYS A 170 18.09 -14.30 -11.06
C LYS A 170 17.00 -15.36 -11.30
N GLY A 171 15.78 -15.20 -10.80
CA GLY A 171 14.69 -16.13 -11.09
C GLY A 171 14.73 -17.46 -10.31
N GLU A 172 15.53 -17.53 -9.24
CA GLU A 172 15.72 -18.77 -8.46
C GLU A 172 14.50 -19.11 -7.60
N ILE A 173 13.83 -18.09 -7.05
CA ILE A 173 12.66 -18.27 -6.18
C ILE A 173 11.47 -18.77 -7.01
N LEU A 174 11.21 -18.15 -8.15
CA LEU A 174 10.17 -18.53 -9.10
C LEU A 174 10.41 -19.97 -9.56
N ARG A 175 11.64 -20.28 -10.00
CA ARG A 175 11.99 -21.63 -10.46
C ARG A 175 11.76 -22.68 -9.37
N SER A 176 12.10 -22.39 -8.12
CA SER A 176 11.98 -23.36 -7.01
C SER A 176 10.55 -23.50 -6.47
N CYS A 177 9.89 -22.38 -6.18
CA CYS A 177 8.62 -22.35 -5.44
C CYS A 177 7.39 -22.13 -6.33
N GLY A 178 7.55 -21.67 -7.58
CA GLY A 178 6.43 -21.34 -8.45
C GLY A 178 5.49 -22.52 -8.67
N GLN A 179 6.00 -23.67 -9.11
CA GLN A 179 5.16 -24.83 -9.42
C GLN A 179 4.41 -25.34 -8.19
N MET A 180 5.05 -25.31 -7.02
CA MET A 180 4.40 -25.61 -5.74
C MET A 180 3.21 -24.66 -5.50
N LEU A 181 3.42 -23.34 -5.59
CA LEU A 181 2.34 -22.37 -5.38
C LEU A 181 1.17 -22.60 -6.34
N LYS A 182 1.46 -22.82 -7.64
CA LYS A 182 0.45 -23.14 -8.66
C LYS A 182 -0.36 -24.39 -8.31
N ASN A 183 0.33 -25.46 -7.93
CA ASN A 183 -0.31 -26.73 -7.56
C ASN A 183 -1.20 -26.62 -6.32
N ASN A 184 -0.96 -25.62 -5.46
CA ASN A 184 -1.73 -25.34 -4.25
C ASN A 184 -2.74 -24.19 -4.45
N GLY A 185 -3.13 -23.90 -5.70
CA GLY A 185 -4.25 -22.99 -6.00
C GLY A 185 -3.90 -21.51 -6.04
N TYR A 186 -2.62 -21.12 -6.03
CA TYR A 186 -2.26 -19.73 -6.28
C TYR A 186 -2.37 -19.40 -7.77
N ASN A 187 -2.96 -18.24 -8.06
CA ASN A 187 -2.84 -17.58 -9.35
C ASN A 187 -1.42 -17.03 -9.50
N LEU A 188 -0.61 -17.65 -10.34
CA LEU A 188 0.76 -17.17 -10.59
C LEU A 188 0.79 -16.10 -11.67
N LYS A 189 1.48 -15.01 -11.36
CA LYS A 189 1.83 -13.95 -12.31
C LYS A 189 3.34 -13.75 -12.31
N VAL A 190 3.91 -13.49 -13.48
CA VAL A 190 5.36 -13.38 -13.66
C VAL A 190 5.68 -12.18 -14.52
N ILE A 191 6.44 -11.24 -13.96
CA ILE A 191 7.15 -10.23 -14.75
C ILE A 191 8.60 -10.64 -14.84
N ASN A 192 9.05 -10.97 -16.05
CA ASN A 192 10.41 -11.48 -16.27
C ASN A 192 11.22 -10.51 -17.12
N LEU A 193 12.20 -9.84 -16.52
CA LEU A 193 13.12 -8.95 -17.23
C LEU A 193 14.38 -9.66 -17.76
N LEU A 194 14.62 -10.92 -17.38
CA LEU A 194 15.69 -11.74 -17.97
C LEU A 194 15.25 -12.36 -19.30
N GLU A 195 14.03 -12.90 -19.34
CA GLU A 195 13.39 -13.47 -20.53
C GLU A 195 12.02 -12.78 -20.74
N MET A 196 12.06 -11.56 -21.27
CA MET A 196 10.87 -10.69 -21.45
C MET A 196 9.80 -11.27 -22.37
N ASP A 197 10.19 -12.13 -23.30
CA ASP A 197 9.27 -12.89 -24.13
C ASP A 197 8.41 -13.85 -23.29
N LYS A 198 8.95 -14.39 -22.20
CA LYS A 198 8.27 -15.30 -21.25
C LYS A 198 7.71 -14.58 -20.03
N SER A 199 7.43 -13.29 -20.14
CA SER A 199 6.73 -12.51 -19.12
C SER A 199 5.23 -12.47 -19.39
N ASP A 200 4.41 -12.37 -18.35
CA ASP A 200 3.05 -11.83 -18.47
C ASP A 200 3.13 -10.36 -18.89
N CYS A 201 2.06 -9.86 -19.51
CA CYS A 201 1.98 -8.47 -19.95
C CYS A 201 1.40 -7.56 -18.85
N TYR A 202 1.91 -6.33 -18.77
CA TYR A 202 1.49 -5.28 -17.83
C TYR A 202 1.19 -4.00 -18.61
N ASN A 203 -0.05 -3.49 -18.57
CA ASN A 203 -0.38 -2.24 -19.24
C ASN A 203 -0.81 -1.16 -18.22
N PRO A 204 0.01 -0.12 -17.99
CA PRO A 204 -0.34 0.96 -17.07
C PRO A 204 -1.63 1.71 -17.42
N PHE A 205 -2.01 1.78 -18.71
CA PHE A 205 -3.24 2.46 -19.13
C PHE A 205 -4.51 1.79 -18.61
N SER A 206 -4.45 0.50 -18.25
CA SER A 206 -5.59 -0.23 -17.67
C SER A 206 -5.96 0.25 -16.26
N TYR A 207 -5.09 1.02 -15.61
CA TYR A 207 -5.26 1.48 -14.23
C TYR A 207 -5.52 2.98 -14.09
N ILE A 208 -5.71 3.68 -15.22
CA ILE A 208 -6.00 5.12 -15.25
C ILE A 208 -7.51 5.32 -15.16
N ARG A 209 -7.96 5.97 -14.07
CA ARG A 209 -9.39 6.26 -13.83
C ARG A 209 -9.73 7.73 -14.02
N GLU A 210 -8.79 8.60 -13.62
CA GLU A 210 -8.96 10.05 -13.68
C GLU A 210 -7.71 10.75 -14.24
N GLU A 211 -7.85 12.03 -14.59
CA GLU A 211 -6.74 12.82 -15.14
C GLU A 211 -5.52 12.86 -14.19
N THR A 212 -5.74 12.81 -12.87
CA THR A 212 -4.62 12.84 -11.91
C THR A 212 -3.73 11.60 -12.03
N ASP A 213 -4.28 10.45 -12.46
CA ASP A 213 -3.53 9.22 -12.62
C ASP A 213 -2.61 9.27 -13.84
N VAL A 214 -3.01 9.98 -14.91
CA VAL A 214 -2.13 10.26 -16.06
C VAL A 214 -0.91 11.06 -15.60
N VAL A 215 -1.12 12.10 -14.79
CA VAL A 215 -0.04 12.92 -14.24
C VAL A 215 0.88 12.08 -13.36
N LYS A 216 0.33 11.26 -12.45
CA LYS A 216 1.11 10.37 -11.58
C LYS A 216 1.93 9.37 -12.40
N LEU A 217 1.35 8.74 -13.42
CA LEU A 217 2.03 7.78 -14.28
C LEU A 217 3.23 8.41 -14.99
N ILE A 218 3.07 9.63 -15.51
CA ILE A 218 4.14 10.36 -16.18
C ILE A 218 5.22 10.78 -15.18
N THR A 219 4.83 11.28 -14.00
CA THR A 219 5.80 11.61 -12.94
C THR A 219 6.60 10.37 -12.54
N ASN A 220 5.95 9.21 -12.38
CA ASN A 220 6.61 7.94 -12.07
C ASN A 220 7.54 7.50 -13.21
N LEU A 221 7.13 7.65 -14.47
CA LEU A 221 7.95 7.30 -15.63
C LEU A 221 9.20 8.19 -15.70
N ILE A 222 9.04 9.50 -15.51
CA ILE A 222 10.15 10.46 -15.49
C ILE A 222 11.09 10.16 -14.30
N SER A 223 10.56 9.95 -13.09
CA SER A 223 11.40 9.71 -11.91
C SER A 223 12.18 8.40 -12.01
N ASN A 224 11.57 7.33 -12.54
CA ASN A 224 12.23 6.04 -12.69
C ASN A 224 13.23 5.99 -13.86
N THR A 225 13.15 6.89 -14.83
CA THR A 225 14.10 6.98 -15.96
C THR A 225 15.21 8.00 -15.74
N THR A 226 15.07 8.90 -14.76
CA THR A 226 16.14 9.82 -14.35
C THR A 226 17.10 9.11 -13.38
N PRO A 227 18.42 9.04 -13.67
CA PRO A 227 19.38 8.39 -12.78
C PRO A 227 19.44 9.02 -11.38
N LYS A 228 19.36 8.20 -10.33
CA LYS A 228 19.44 8.67 -8.93
C LYS A 228 20.82 9.29 -8.66
N GLY A 229 20.83 10.59 -8.32
CA GLY A 229 22.06 11.35 -8.07
C GLY A 229 22.66 12.05 -9.29
N ALA A 230 21.98 12.02 -10.44
CA ALA A 230 22.28 12.95 -11.52
C ALA A 230 22.19 14.40 -11.01
N THR A 231 23.04 15.29 -11.55
CA THR A 231 22.90 16.73 -11.32
C THR A 231 21.47 17.12 -11.65
N PRO A 232 20.76 17.86 -10.78
CA PRO A 232 19.40 18.28 -11.07
C PRO A 232 19.39 18.91 -12.46
N SER A 233 18.68 18.27 -13.39
CA SER A 233 18.48 18.87 -14.70
C SER A 233 17.70 20.16 -14.51
N ASP A 234 17.82 21.13 -15.42
CA ASP A 234 17.04 22.36 -15.30
C ASP A 234 15.54 21.97 -15.18
N PRO A 235 14.86 22.33 -14.07
CA PRO A 235 13.46 21.97 -13.85
C PRO A 235 12.53 22.39 -15.00
N PHE A 236 12.96 23.34 -15.82
CA PHE A 236 12.29 23.69 -17.07
C PHE A 236 12.14 22.48 -18.01
N TRP A 237 13.19 21.71 -18.27
CA TRP A 237 13.18 20.62 -19.24
C TRP A 237 12.29 19.46 -18.78
N GLU A 238 12.37 19.07 -17.51
CA GLU A 238 11.52 18.00 -16.94
C GLU A 238 10.03 18.40 -16.97
N LYS A 239 9.71 19.66 -16.65
CA LYS A 239 8.33 20.15 -16.71
C LYS A 239 7.81 20.23 -18.14
N ALA A 240 8.64 20.70 -19.06
CA ALA A 240 8.27 20.81 -20.48
C ALA A 240 8.06 19.43 -21.11
N GLU A 241 8.95 18.48 -20.84
CA GLU A 241 8.80 17.08 -21.22
C GLU A 241 7.54 16.46 -20.62
N GLY A 242 7.29 16.69 -19.32
CA GLY A 242 6.06 16.23 -18.66
C GLY A 242 4.79 16.76 -19.31
N LEU A 243 4.75 18.04 -19.70
CA LEU A 243 3.60 18.62 -20.41
C LEU A 243 3.37 17.98 -21.79
N PHE A 244 4.46 17.73 -22.52
CA PHE A 244 4.39 17.09 -23.83
C PHE A 244 3.91 15.63 -23.73
N LEU A 245 4.47 14.86 -22.79
CA LEU A 245 4.02 13.48 -22.53
C LEU A 245 2.58 13.44 -22.03
N GLN A 246 2.14 14.41 -21.22
CA GLN A 246 0.74 14.52 -20.80
C GLN A 246 -0.19 14.66 -22.00
N ALA A 247 0.15 15.50 -22.97
CA ALA A 247 -0.64 15.66 -24.19
C ALA A 247 -0.83 14.33 -24.93
N ILE A 248 0.26 13.57 -25.10
CA ILE A 248 0.24 12.28 -25.80
C ILE A 248 -0.54 11.23 -25.01
N PHE A 249 -0.32 11.12 -23.69
CA PHE A 249 -1.00 10.14 -22.86
C PHE A 249 -2.50 10.43 -22.77
N TYR A 250 -2.91 11.71 -22.67
CA TYR A 250 -4.33 12.07 -22.74
C TYR A 250 -4.95 11.68 -24.08
N TYR A 251 -4.24 11.89 -25.19
CA TYR A 251 -4.71 11.45 -26.50
C TYR A 251 -4.90 9.92 -26.53
N VAL A 252 -3.92 9.15 -26.05
CA VAL A 252 -4.02 7.69 -25.99
C VAL A 252 -5.15 7.22 -25.08
N TRP A 253 -5.33 7.85 -23.92
CA TRP A 253 -6.33 7.43 -22.96
C TRP A 253 -7.77 7.77 -23.39
N LEU A 254 -7.99 8.97 -23.93
CA LEU A 254 -9.32 9.48 -24.25
C LEU A 254 -9.79 9.12 -25.67
N GLU A 255 -8.90 9.22 -26.68
CA GLU A 255 -9.29 9.14 -28.09
C GLU A 255 -9.00 7.78 -28.74
N VAL A 256 -8.03 7.03 -28.22
CA VAL A 256 -7.66 5.74 -28.80
C VAL A 256 -8.57 4.64 -28.25
N GLN A 257 -8.93 3.69 -29.12
CA GLN A 257 -9.72 2.51 -28.77
C GLN A 257 -9.04 1.71 -27.64
N PRO A 258 -9.78 1.17 -26.65
CA PRO A 258 -9.23 0.46 -25.49
C PRO A 258 -8.14 -0.58 -25.83
N ALA A 259 -8.35 -1.38 -26.88
CA ALA A 259 -7.41 -2.43 -27.30
C ALA A 259 -6.04 -1.90 -27.78
N LYS A 260 -5.92 -0.60 -28.09
CA LYS A 260 -4.69 0.04 -28.59
C LYS A 260 -4.12 1.07 -27.61
N ARG A 261 -4.69 1.18 -26.40
CA ARG A 261 -4.20 2.09 -25.35
C ARG A 261 -2.95 1.51 -24.69
N ASN A 262 -1.79 1.68 -25.32
CA ASN A 262 -0.54 1.10 -24.85
C ASN A 262 0.67 1.96 -25.28
N PHE A 263 1.85 1.58 -24.81
CA PHE A 263 3.10 2.30 -25.10
C PHE A 263 3.51 2.26 -26.57
N GLU A 264 3.09 1.26 -27.34
CA GLU A 264 3.35 1.23 -28.79
C GLU A 264 2.66 2.42 -29.48
N THR A 265 1.40 2.70 -29.13
CA THR A 265 0.69 3.87 -29.64
C THR A 265 1.33 5.19 -29.17
N VAL A 266 1.82 5.25 -27.93
CA VAL A 266 2.57 6.42 -27.42
C VAL A 266 3.81 6.69 -28.26
N LEU A 267 4.65 5.67 -28.51
CA LEU A 267 5.85 5.81 -29.34
C LEU A 267 5.52 6.20 -30.79
N LYS A 268 4.42 5.66 -31.33
CA LYS A 268 3.95 6.05 -32.67
C LYS A 268 3.61 7.54 -32.75
N LEU A 269 2.88 8.06 -31.76
CA LEU A 269 2.51 9.48 -31.70
C LEU A 269 3.73 10.38 -31.48
N LEU A 270 4.71 9.91 -30.72
CA LEU A 270 6.01 10.57 -30.54
C LEU A 270 6.78 10.70 -31.85
N GLY A 271 6.85 9.62 -32.64
CA GLY A 271 7.46 9.65 -33.98
C GLY A 271 6.71 10.56 -34.96
N GLU A 272 5.39 10.72 -34.80
CA GLU A 272 4.58 11.65 -35.59
C GLU A 272 4.82 13.14 -35.23
N ALA A 273 5.43 13.42 -34.08
CA ALA A 273 5.79 14.77 -33.64
C ALA A 273 7.06 15.31 -34.32
N GLU A 274 7.86 14.45 -34.97
CA GLU A 274 9.07 14.88 -35.65
C GLU A 274 8.77 15.79 -36.85
N VAL A 275 9.43 16.95 -36.89
CA VAL A 275 9.31 17.91 -37.99
C VAL A 275 10.35 17.56 -39.05
N THR A 276 9.89 16.98 -40.16
CA THR A 276 10.75 16.55 -41.29
C THR A 276 11.20 17.72 -42.19
N GLU A 277 10.46 18.84 -42.20
CA GLU A 277 10.78 20.02 -43.01
C GLU A 277 10.54 21.32 -42.22
N GLN A 278 11.47 22.27 -42.31
CA GLN A 278 11.35 23.56 -41.63
C GLN A 278 10.11 24.32 -42.12
N GLY A 279 9.22 24.69 -41.20
CA GLY A 279 8.01 25.47 -41.48
C GLY A 279 6.76 24.66 -41.83
N LYS A 280 6.85 23.32 -41.94
CA LYS A 280 5.67 22.45 -42.06
C LYS A 280 5.23 21.93 -40.70
N ALA A 281 3.92 21.90 -40.47
CA ALA A 281 3.33 21.28 -39.30
C ALA A 281 3.64 19.77 -39.29
N SER A 282 3.95 19.22 -38.12
CA SER A 282 4.13 17.78 -37.93
C SER A 282 2.82 17.02 -38.14
N LYS A 283 2.89 15.69 -38.28
CA LYS A 283 1.66 14.87 -38.36
C LYS A 283 0.87 14.96 -37.06
N LEU A 284 1.55 15.06 -35.93
CA LEU A 284 0.93 15.25 -34.63
C LEU A 284 0.22 16.61 -34.52
N ASP A 285 0.79 17.69 -35.08
CA ASP A 285 0.13 19.00 -35.13
C ASP A 285 -1.20 18.95 -35.88
N VAL A 286 -1.22 18.28 -37.04
CA VAL A 286 -2.45 18.11 -37.83
C VAL A 286 -3.47 17.29 -37.05
N ARG A 287 -3.04 16.23 -36.36
CA ARG A 287 -3.91 15.39 -35.53
C ARG A 287 -4.49 16.14 -34.34
N MET A 288 -3.69 16.96 -33.66
CA MET A 288 -4.14 17.78 -32.53
C MET A 288 -5.11 18.88 -32.98
N LYS A 289 -4.86 19.53 -34.13
CA LYS A 289 -5.81 20.49 -34.72
C LYS A 289 -7.13 19.84 -35.13
N PHE A 290 -7.08 18.67 -35.77
CA PHE A 290 -8.28 17.93 -36.10
C PHE A 290 -9.07 17.56 -34.84
N LEU A 291 -8.39 17.16 -33.76
CA LEU A 291 -9.04 16.89 -32.48
C LEU A 291 -9.68 18.16 -31.88
N GLU A 292 -9.01 19.31 -31.98
CA GLU A 292 -9.55 20.60 -31.56
C GLU A 292 -10.80 21.02 -32.36
N GLU A 293 -10.89 20.67 -33.64
CA GLU A 293 -12.04 20.99 -34.49
C GLU A 293 -13.20 19.98 -34.36
N SER A 294 -12.90 18.71 -34.10
CA SER A 294 -13.87 17.62 -34.08
C SER A 294 -14.43 17.29 -32.69
N SER A 295 -13.67 17.51 -31.63
CA SER A 295 -14.11 17.21 -30.25
C SER A 295 -15.10 18.27 -29.74
N PRO A 296 -16.19 17.88 -29.03
CA PRO A 296 -17.08 18.82 -28.36
C PRO A 296 -16.39 19.76 -27.37
N LEU A 297 -15.25 19.33 -26.81
CA LEU A 297 -14.44 20.11 -25.87
C LEU A 297 -13.54 21.14 -26.57
N GLY A 298 -13.32 21.00 -27.88
CA GLY A 298 -12.42 21.84 -28.67
C GLY A 298 -11.07 22.09 -28.01
N ALA A 299 -10.69 23.36 -27.88
CA ALA A 299 -9.43 23.78 -27.26
C ALA A 299 -9.29 23.39 -25.78
N ASN A 300 -10.40 23.07 -25.10
CA ASN A 300 -10.39 22.63 -23.70
C ASN A 300 -10.10 21.13 -23.55
N HIS A 301 -10.06 20.37 -24.64
CA HIS A 301 -9.71 18.95 -24.59
C HIS A 301 -8.33 18.77 -23.92
N PRO A 302 -8.17 17.91 -22.89
CA PRO A 302 -6.93 17.81 -22.11
C PRO A 302 -5.67 17.61 -22.95
N ALA A 303 -5.72 16.72 -23.95
CA ALA A 303 -4.62 16.49 -24.88
C ALA A 303 -4.21 17.76 -25.65
N VAL A 304 -5.18 18.44 -26.28
CA VAL A 304 -4.98 19.66 -27.09
C VAL A 304 -4.46 20.80 -26.21
N LYS A 305 -5.05 20.96 -25.02
CA LYS A 305 -4.69 22.02 -24.08
C LYS A 305 -3.24 21.92 -23.63
N GLN A 306 -2.76 20.72 -23.27
CA GLN A 306 -1.36 20.55 -22.87
C GLN A 306 -0.42 20.65 -24.08
N TYR A 307 -0.83 20.12 -25.23
CA TYR A 307 -0.08 20.24 -26.48
C TYR A 307 0.16 21.69 -26.88
N ASN A 308 -0.90 22.50 -26.90
CA ASN A 308 -0.85 23.92 -27.24
C ASN A 308 0.03 24.73 -26.26
N LYS A 309 0.10 24.34 -24.99
CA LYS A 309 1.04 24.97 -24.05
C LYS A 309 2.50 24.68 -24.40
N CYS A 310 2.81 23.45 -24.79
CA CYS A 310 4.16 23.07 -25.21
C CYS A 310 4.53 23.75 -26.53
N MET A 311 3.62 23.76 -27.51
CA MET A 311 3.86 24.28 -28.87
C MET A 311 3.88 25.81 -28.98
N ARG A 312 3.49 26.55 -27.93
CA ARG A 312 3.63 28.02 -27.87
C ARG A 312 5.07 28.50 -27.72
N GLY A 313 6.01 27.61 -27.39
CA GLY A 313 7.44 27.92 -27.30
C GLY A 313 8.06 28.24 -28.66
N ALA A 314 9.30 28.76 -28.64
CA ALA A 314 10.08 28.91 -29.87
C ALA A 314 10.32 27.54 -30.52
N GLY A 315 10.32 27.47 -31.86
CA GLY A 315 10.42 26.20 -32.60
C GLY A 315 11.62 25.34 -32.22
N ASP A 316 12.79 25.95 -31.99
CA ASP A 316 14.00 25.24 -31.55
C ASP A 316 13.87 24.67 -30.13
N THR A 317 13.18 25.38 -29.24
CA THR A 317 12.88 24.90 -27.88
C THR A 317 11.91 23.73 -27.92
N VAL A 318 10.84 23.82 -28.71
CA VAL A 318 9.88 22.72 -28.91
C VAL A 318 10.56 21.48 -29.46
N ARG A 319 11.42 21.65 -30.48
CA ARG A 319 12.20 20.55 -31.05
C ARG A 319 13.10 19.89 -30.01
N SER A 320 13.73 20.68 -29.15
CA SER A 320 14.57 20.19 -28.05
C SER A 320 13.76 19.37 -27.03
N ILE A 321 12.53 19.81 -26.71
CA ILE A 321 11.61 19.07 -25.81
C ILE A 321 11.23 17.71 -26.43
N ILE A 322 10.87 17.68 -27.71
CA ILE A 322 10.50 16.43 -28.41
C ILE A 322 11.69 15.46 -28.45
N ILE A 323 12.89 15.95 -28.78
CA ILE A 323 14.11 15.12 -28.78
C ILE A 323 14.40 14.57 -27.38
N SER A 324 14.23 15.39 -26.33
CA SER A 324 14.40 14.95 -24.94
C SER A 324 13.41 13.83 -24.58
N ALA A 325 12.13 13.99 -24.92
CA ALA A 325 11.08 13.00 -24.67
C ALA A 325 11.35 11.68 -25.43
N ASN A 326 11.74 11.77 -26.71
CA ASN A 326 12.11 10.61 -27.52
C ASN A 326 13.32 9.89 -26.90
N SER A 327 14.35 10.63 -26.50
CA SER A 327 15.54 10.04 -25.89
C SER A 327 15.23 9.30 -24.58
N ARG A 328 14.27 9.77 -23.79
CA ARG A 328 13.85 9.11 -22.54
C ARG A 328 13.09 7.81 -22.82
N LEU A 329 12.22 7.82 -23.82
CA LEU A 329 11.37 6.68 -24.15
C LEU A 329 12.00 5.70 -25.15
N ALA A 330 13.18 6.00 -25.69
CA ALA A 330 13.93 5.14 -26.59
C ALA A 330 14.15 3.71 -26.03
N PHE A 331 14.31 3.56 -24.71
CA PHE A 331 14.45 2.24 -24.07
C PHE A 331 13.22 1.34 -24.28
N LEU A 332 12.04 1.93 -24.51
CA LEU A 332 10.80 1.21 -24.75
C LEU A 332 10.69 0.67 -26.18
N GLU A 333 11.51 1.11 -27.14
CA GLU A 333 11.42 0.67 -28.55
C GLU A 333 11.78 -0.81 -28.75
N ASN A 334 12.38 -1.44 -27.74
CA ASN A 334 12.63 -2.88 -27.77
C ASN A 334 11.30 -3.65 -27.91
N LYS A 335 11.19 -4.46 -28.96
CA LYS A 335 9.98 -5.27 -29.26
C LYS A 335 9.52 -6.13 -28.08
N GLN A 336 10.45 -6.66 -27.28
CA GLN A 336 10.11 -7.47 -26.12
C GLN A 336 9.48 -6.62 -25.00
N VAL A 337 9.96 -5.39 -24.82
CA VAL A 337 9.40 -4.43 -23.86
C VAL A 337 8.03 -3.94 -24.33
N LEU A 338 7.87 -3.63 -25.62
CA LEU A 338 6.56 -3.28 -26.19
C LEU A 338 5.54 -4.40 -26.02
N ARG A 339 5.94 -5.66 -26.24
CA ARG A 339 5.08 -6.81 -25.95
C ARG A 339 4.67 -6.82 -24.47
N LEU A 340 5.64 -6.71 -23.57
CA LEU A 340 5.39 -6.71 -22.13
C LEU A 340 4.41 -5.60 -21.75
N LEU A 341 4.49 -4.42 -22.38
CA LEU A 341 3.63 -3.26 -22.12
C LEU A 341 2.37 -3.16 -23.00
N SER A 342 2.05 -4.18 -23.79
CA SER A 342 1.03 -4.10 -24.84
C SER A 342 -0.41 -4.26 -24.34
N LYS A 343 -0.61 -5.13 -23.36
CA LYS A 343 -1.91 -5.50 -22.76
C LYS A 343 -1.71 -5.82 -21.28
N ASP A 344 -2.79 -5.85 -20.51
CA ASP A 344 -2.72 -6.23 -19.11
C ASP A 344 -3.14 -7.69 -18.91
N GLU A 345 -2.25 -8.47 -18.34
CA GLU A 345 -2.50 -9.86 -17.90
C GLU A 345 -2.29 -10.01 -16.40
N LEU A 346 -1.75 -8.99 -15.72
CA LEU A 346 -1.46 -9.06 -14.29
C LEU A 346 -2.71 -8.92 -13.42
N ASN A 347 -3.67 -8.06 -13.81
CA ASN A 347 -4.85 -7.72 -13.02
C ASN A 347 -4.48 -7.39 -11.56
N LEU A 348 -3.82 -6.25 -11.33
CA LEU A 348 -3.23 -5.92 -10.03
C LEU A 348 -4.23 -5.91 -8.87
N SER A 349 -5.52 -5.67 -9.14
CA SER A 349 -6.60 -5.76 -8.15
C SER A 349 -6.70 -7.17 -7.54
N ASP A 350 -6.58 -8.22 -8.36
CA ASP A 350 -6.77 -9.63 -7.97
C ASP A 350 -5.80 -10.06 -6.88
N ILE A 351 -4.66 -9.38 -6.76
CA ILE A 351 -3.66 -9.64 -5.71
C ILE A 351 -4.26 -9.44 -4.31
N GLY A 352 -5.08 -8.39 -4.14
CA GLY A 352 -5.68 -8.04 -2.86
C GLY A 352 -7.12 -8.50 -2.68
N ILE A 353 -7.92 -8.53 -3.76
CA ILE A 353 -9.36 -8.85 -3.70
C ILE A 353 -9.70 -10.29 -4.05
N GLY A 354 -8.71 -11.08 -4.49
CA GLY A 354 -8.91 -12.41 -5.05
C GLY A 354 -9.30 -12.37 -6.52
N VAL A 355 -9.08 -13.47 -7.24
CA VAL A 355 -9.41 -13.54 -8.67
C VAL A 355 -10.91 -13.34 -8.86
N ASN A 356 -11.28 -12.41 -9.75
CA ASN A 356 -12.66 -12.02 -10.00
C ASN A 356 -13.41 -11.54 -8.72
N GLY A 357 -12.67 -11.04 -7.72
CA GLY A 357 -13.25 -10.50 -6.48
C GLY A 357 -13.82 -11.55 -5.52
N ASP A 358 -13.40 -12.81 -5.61
CA ASP A 358 -13.89 -13.89 -4.75
C ASP A 358 -13.46 -13.78 -3.26
N GLY A 359 -12.39 -13.02 -3.00
CA GLY A 359 -11.77 -12.86 -1.68
C GLY A 359 -11.06 -14.10 -1.14
N GLU A 360 -10.83 -15.11 -1.99
CA GLU A 360 -10.31 -16.42 -1.59
C GLU A 360 -9.12 -16.87 -2.44
N THR A 361 -9.16 -16.63 -3.76
CA THR A 361 -8.08 -17.07 -4.66
C THR A 361 -6.88 -16.15 -4.53
N LYS A 362 -5.80 -16.69 -3.94
CA LYS A 362 -4.56 -15.96 -3.67
C LYS A 362 -3.72 -15.80 -4.94
N THR A 363 -3.03 -14.68 -5.07
CA THR A 363 -2.14 -14.41 -6.21
C THR A 363 -0.69 -14.32 -5.74
N ALA A 364 0.23 -14.91 -6.50
CA ALA A 364 1.67 -14.79 -6.29
C ALA A 364 2.33 -14.18 -7.53
N LEU A 365 2.80 -12.95 -7.39
CA LEU A 365 3.51 -12.19 -8.43
C LEU A 365 5.01 -12.31 -8.21
N PHE A 366 5.73 -12.80 -9.22
CA PHE A 366 7.19 -12.85 -9.23
C PHE A 366 7.76 -11.82 -10.19
N CYS A 367 8.58 -10.91 -9.67
CA CYS A 367 9.34 -9.94 -10.45
C CYS A 367 10.78 -10.45 -10.59
N VAL A 368 11.09 -11.08 -11.72
CA VAL A 368 12.42 -11.58 -12.03
C VAL A 368 13.26 -10.46 -12.62
N ILE A 369 14.32 -10.07 -11.90
CA ILE A 369 15.14 -8.89 -12.20
C ILE A 369 16.58 -9.33 -12.50
N PRO A 370 17.20 -8.88 -13.61
CA PRO A 370 18.63 -9.06 -13.83
C PRO A 370 19.48 -8.35 -12.77
N ASP A 371 20.53 -9.02 -12.30
CA ASP A 371 21.50 -8.45 -11.35
C ASP A 371 22.55 -7.56 -12.05
N SER A 372 22.88 -7.88 -13.31
CA SER A 372 23.89 -7.16 -14.09
C SER A 372 23.37 -5.92 -14.81
N ASP A 373 22.16 -5.97 -15.37
CA ASP A 373 21.58 -4.90 -16.18
C ASP A 373 20.44 -4.20 -15.45
N LYS A 374 20.51 -2.87 -15.36
CA LYS A 374 19.49 -2.05 -14.68
C LYS A 374 18.64 -1.24 -15.65
N SER A 375 18.88 -1.36 -16.96
CA SER A 375 18.24 -0.58 -18.01
C SER A 375 16.71 -0.62 -17.96
N TYR A 376 16.14 -1.77 -17.58
CA TYR A 376 14.68 -1.99 -17.57
C TYR A 376 14.05 -1.99 -16.17
N ASN A 377 14.83 -1.70 -15.12
CA ASN A 377 14.32 -1.70 -13.74
C ASN A 377 13.23 -0.64 -13.52
N PHE A 378 13.18 0.40 -14.35
CA PHE A 378 12.12 1.41 -14.30
C PHE A 378 10.73 0.82 -14.51
N ILE A 379 10.59 -0.28 -15.27
CA ILE A 379 9.30 -0.99 -15.48
C ILE A 379 8.81 -1.55 -14.14
N ILE A 380 9.71 -2.16 -13.36
CA ILE A 380 9.40 -2.68 -12.03
C ILE A 380 9.08 -1.55 -11.06
N GLY A 381 9.80 -0.43 -11.13
CA GLY A 381 9.50 0.76 -10.33
C GLY A 381 8.10 1.30 -10.60
N MET A 382 7.73 1.46 -11.88
CA MET A 382 6.37 1.85 -12.27
C MET A 382 5.33 0.83 -11.81
N LEU A 383 5.60 -0.47 -12.00
CA LEU A 383 4.73 -1.55 -11.58
C LEU A 383 4.47 -1.50 -10.07
N TYR A 384 5.50 -1.34 -9.23
CA TYR A 384 5.32 -1.28 -7.79
C TYR A 384 4.50 -0.07 -7.36
N THR A 385 4.76 1.11 -7.93
CA THR A 385 3.94 2.28 -7.62
C THR A 385 2.48 2.03 -8.00
N GLN A 386 2.21 1.42 -9.15
CA GLN A 386 0.87 1.09 -9.58
C GLN A 386 0.20 0.04 -8.69
N ILE A 387 0.93 -0.99 -8.26
CA ILE A 387 0.44 -2.00 -7.31
C ILE A 387 0.00 -1.33 -6.01
N PHE A 388 0.84 -0.47 -5.42
CA PHE A 388 0.47 0.20 -4.17
C PHE A 388 -0.77 1.08 -4.34
N GLN A 389 -0.83 1.87 -5.42
CA GLN A 389 -1.97 2.72 -5.74
C GLN A 389 -3.25 1.89 -5.91
N GLU A 390 -3.18 0.80 -6.67
CA GLU A 390 -4.32 -0.07 -6.94
C GLU A 390 -4.80 -0.76 -5.66
N LEU A 391 -3.89 -1.37 -4.89
CA LEU A 391 -4.26 -2.04 -3.64
C LEU A 391 -4.83 -1.07 -2.61
N TYR A 392 -4.32 0.16 -2.53
CA TYR A 392 -4.87 1.20 -1.66
C TYR A 392 -6.27 1.62 -2.11
N TYR A 393 -6.48 1.80 -3.41
CA TYR A 393 -7.77 2.11 -3.98
C TYR A 393 -8.80 1.01 -3.66
N GLN A 394 -8.44 -0.25 -3.89
CA GLN A 394 -9.30 -1.39 -3.58
C GLN A 394 -9.64 -1.45 -2.08
N ALA A 395 -8.65 -1.29 -1.21
CA ALA A 395 -8.87 -1.27 0.23
C ALA A 395 -9.84 -0.15 0.64
N ASP A 396 -9.56 1.09 0.24
CA ASP A 396 -10.26 2.27 0.75
C ASP A 396 -11.66 2.44 0.15
N PHE A 397 -11.84 2.17 -1.15
CA PHE A 397 -13.09 2.43 -1.86
C PHE A 397 -13.96 1.20 -2.09
N ASN A 398 -13.37 -0.01 -2.15
CA ASN A 398 -14.11 -1.22 -2.55
C ASN A 398 -14.28 -2.22 -1.40
N CYS A 399 -13.36 -2.25 -0.43
CA CYS A 399 -13.35 -3.25 0.65
C CYS A 399 -13.56 -2.66 2.06
N GLY A 400 -13.92 -1.38 2.18
CA GLY A 400 -14.24 -0.76 3.48
C GLY A 400 -13.03 -0.52 4.38
N GLY A 401 -11.88 -0.22 3.77
CA GLY A 401 -10.61 0.14 4.40
C GLY A 401 -9.57 -0.99 4.48
N ARG A 402 -9.91 -2.23 4.11
CA ARG A 402 -9.05 -3.42 4.29
C ARG A 402 -9.22 -4.41 3.16
N LEU A 403 -8.11 -4.93 2.64
CA LEU A 403 -8.15 -6.01 1.66
C LEU A 403 -8.64 -7.33 2.30
N PRO A 404 -9.43 -8.15 1.58
CA PRO A 404 -9.86 -9.46 2.07
C PRO A 404 -8.71 -10.46 2.15
N ILE A 405 -7.70 -10.34 1.27
CA ILE A 405 -6.49 -11.16 1.26
C ILE A 405 -5.31 -10.29 1.70
N HIS A 406 -4.54 -10.76 2.67
CA HIS A 406 -3.34 -10.06 3.13
C HIS A 406 -2.26 -10.11 2.04
N VAL A 407 -1.63 -8.98 1.72
CA VAL A 407 -0.58 -8.91 0.68
C VAL A 407 0.78 -8.73 1.34
N THR A 408 1.67 -9.72 1.15
CA THR A 408 3.05 -9.66 1.62
C THR A 408 4.00 -9.35 0.48
N PHE A 409 4.71 -8.22 0.56
CA PHE A 409 5.85 -7.92 -0.29
C PHE A 409 7.10 -8.61 0.26
N MET A 410 7.65 -9.55 -0.49
CA MET A 410 8.91 -10.22 -0.20
C MET A 410 10.00 -9.58 -1.04
N LEU A 411 10.67 -8.58 -0.48
CA LEU A 411 11.67 -7.78 -1.18
C LEU A 411 13.06 -8.35 -0.92
N ASP A 412 13.35 -9.51 -1.54
CA ASP A 412 14.70 -10.05 -1.60
C ASP A 412 15.62 -9.12 -2.39
N GLU A 413 16.82 -8.90 -1.85
CA GLU A 413 17.76 -7.85 -2.29
C GLU A 413 17.11 -6.48 -2.51
N PHE A 414 16.40 -5.98 -1.49
CA PHE A 414 15.69 -4.70 -1.49
C PHE A 414 16.47 -3.53 -2.11
N ALA A 415 17.80 -3.53 -1.96
CA ALA A 415 18.65 -2.47 -2.48
C ALA A 415 18.81 -2.43 -4.01
N ASN A 416 18.55 -3.54 -4.69
CA ASN A 416 18.63 -3.65 -6.15
C ASN A 416 17.30 -3.33 -6.84
N VAL A 417 16.23 -3.17 -6.07
CA VAL A 417 14.88 -2.98 -6.56
C VAL A 417 14.62 -1.50 -6.84
N ALA A 418 13.98 -1.20 -7.98
CA ALA A 418 13.43 0.14 -8.23
C ALA A 418 12.18 0.32 -7.36
N LEU A 419 12.30 1.15 -6.33
CA LEU A 419 11.23 1.42 -5.38
C LEU A 419 10.57 2.77 -5.68
N PRO A 420 9.28 2.93 -5.35
CA PRO A 420 8.62 4.23 -5.34
C PRO A 420 9.39 5.25 -4.50
N ASP A 421 9.42 6.51 -4.93
CA ASP A 421 10.18 7.58 -4.22
C ASP A 421 9.70 7.78 -2.77
N ASP A 422 8.40 7.59 -2.52
CA ASP A 422 7.78 7.75 -1.19
C ASP A 422 7.58 6.42 -0.44
N PHE A 423 8.45 5.43 -0.67
CA PHE A 423 8.34 4.10 -0.05
C PHE A 423 8.29 4.16 1.49
N CYS A 424 9.04 5.08 2.12
CA CYS A 424 9.03 5.25 3.58
C CYS A 424 7.63 5.61 4.13
N SER A 425 6.89 6.48 3.44
CA SER A 425 5.53 6.85 3.83
C SER A 425 4.54 5.70 3.58
N LEU A 426 4.70 4.97 2.46
CA LEU A 426 3.93 3.74 2.20
C LEU A 426 4.13 2.71 3.32
N LEU A 427 5.38 2.46 3.72
CA LEU A 427 5.73 1.51 4.80
C LEU A 427 5.00 1.82 6.12
N SER A 428 4.80 3.11 6.43
CA SER A 428 4.10 3.55 7.64
C SER A 428 2.57 3.42 7.59
N THR A 429 1.97 3.45 6.39
CA THR A 429 0.50 3.54 6.20
C THR A 429 -0.14 2.24 5.73
N MET A 430 0.65 1.30 5.19
CA MET A 430 0.11 0.10 4.53
C MET A 430 -0.49 -0.93 5.50
N ARG A 431 -0.10 -0.89 6.79
CA ARG A 431 -0.61 -1.80 7.83
C ARG A 431 -2.14 -1.81 7.92
N SER A 432 -2.78 -0.64 7.83
CA SER A 432 -4.23 -0.54 8.00
C SER A 432 -5.02 -1.22 6.88
N ARG A 433 -4.38 -1.42 5.73
CA ARG A 433 -4.96 -1.95 4.48
C ARG A 433 -4.68 -3.43 4.25
N GLU A 434 -4.16 -4.14 5.27
CA GLU A 434 -3.75 -5.55 5.17
C GLU A 434 -2.58 -5.80 4.21
N ILE A 435 -1.60 -4.89 4.22
CA ILE A 435 -0.37 -5.01 3.44
C ILE A 435 0.83 -5.01 4.39
N SER A 436 1.79 -5.90 4.14
CA SER A 436 3.06 -5.98 4.88
C SER A 436 4.27 -6.08 3.94
N SER A 437 5.45 -5.68 4.41
CA SER A 437 6.71 -5.81 3.67
C SER A 437 7.77 -6.52 4.49
N ILE A 438 8.39 -7.52 3.88
CA ILE A 438 9.60 -8.20 4.35
C ILE A 438 10.76 -7.63 3.53
N ILE A 439 11.52 -6.75 4.17
CA ILE A 439 12.63 -6.03 3.58
C ILE A 439 13.91 -6.80 3.87
N ILE A 440 14.58 -7.28 2.83
CA ILE A 440 15.78 -8.11 2.97
C ILE A 440 16.99 -7.36 2.44
N ILE A 441 17.92 -7.04 3.34
CA ILE A 441 19.14 -6.27 3.02
C ILE A 441 20.39 -7.09 3.33
N GLN A 442 21.48 -6.76 2.65
CA GLN A 442 22.76 -7.39 2.98
C GLN A 442 23.41 -6.76 4.20
N ASN A 443 23.28 -5.43 4.32
CA ASN A 443 23.93 -4.61 5.31
C ASN A 443 23.22 -3.24 5.43
N PHE A 444 23.45 -2.50 6.51
CA PHE A 444 22.81 -1.19 6.71
C PHE A 444 23.41 -0.10 5.80
N ALA A 445 24.65 -0.25 5.32
CA ALA A 445 25.25 0.68 4.38
C ALA A 445 24.45 0.81 3.07
N GLN A 446 23.85 -0.28 2.58
CA GLN A 446 22.95 -0.26 1.42
C GLN A 446 21.71 0.62 1.65
N LEU A 447 21.08 0.52 2.83
CA LEU A 447 19.95 1.38 3.19
C LEU A 447 20.37 2.84 3.27
N LYS A 448 21.51 3.13 3.91
CA LYS A 448 22.06 4.50 4.01
C LYS A 448 22.37 5.09 2.64
N ALA A 449 22.85 4.29 1.69
CA ALA A 449 23.12 4.75 0.33
C ALA A 449 21.83 5.12 -0.43
N LEU A 450 20.75 4.36 -0.23
CA LEU A 450 19.49 4.56 -0.95
C LEU A 450 18.63 5.68 -0.37
N PHE A 451 18.51 5.73 0.95
CA PHE A 451 17.59 6.64 1.65
C PHE A 451 18.30 7.83 2.31
N LYS A 452 19.64 7.88 2.28
CA LYS A 452 20.46 8.97 2.86
C LYS A 452 20.02 9.29 4.28
N ASP A 453 19.38 10.44 4.50
CA ASP A 453 18.96 10.93 5.82
C ASP A 453 17.68 10.25 6.35
N THR A 454 16.90 9.59 5.51
CA THR A 454 15.63 8.94 5.89
C THR A 454 15.74 7.44 6.11
N TRP A 455 16.96 6.88 6.09
CA TRP A 455 17.17 5.43 6.21
C TRP A 455 16.65 4.85 7.53
N GLU A 456 16.69 5.62 8.63
CA GLU A 456 16.22 5.21 9.96
C GLU A 456 14.70 4.98 10.01
N THR A 457 13.96 5.57 9.07
CA THR A 457 12.51 5.38 8.95
C THR A 457 12.15 3.93 8.59
N ILE A 458 13.02 3.20 7.89
CA ILE A 458 12.80 1.79 7.54
C ILE A 458 12.79 0.88 8.77
N PRO A 459 13.88 0.76 9.56
CA PRO A 459 13.84 -0.03 10.80
C PRO A 459 12.85 0.54 11.81
N GLY A 460 12.62 1.86 11.86
CA GLY A 460 11.62 2.47 12.73
C GLY A 460 10.18 2.04 12.47
N ASN A 461 9.85 1.66 11.23
CA ASN A 461 8.53 1.16 10.84
C ASN A 461 8.45 -0.38 10.74
N CYS A 462 9.49 -1.10 11.13
CA CYS A 462 9.49 -2.56 11.21
C CYS A 462 9.41 -3.00 12.68
N ASP A 463 8.29 -3.60 13.10
CA ASP A 463 8.17 -4.09 14.48
C ASP A 463 9.03 -5.34 14.73
N THR A 464 9.49 -5.99 13.66
CA THR A 464 10.40 -7.15 13.72
C THR A 464 11.69 -6.87 12.96
N PHE A 465 12.83 -7.15 13.59
CA PHE A 465 14.15 -7.13 12.96
C PHE A 465 14.86 -8.48 13.18
N ILE A 466 15.32 -9.10 12.09
CA ILE A 466 16.02 -10.39 12.11
C ILE A 466 17.44 -10.19 11.61
N TYR A 467 18.42 -10.53 12.45
CA TYR A 467 19.83 -10.53 12.10
C TYR A 467 20.32 -11.97 11.85
N LEU A 468 20.80 -12.22 10.63
CA LEU A 468 21.23 -13.54 10.17
C LEU A 468 22.76 -13.73 10.17
N GLY A 469 23.52 -12.72 10.62
CA GLY A 469 24.98 -12.68 10.55
C GLY A 469 25.51 -11.92 9.34
N GLY A 470 26.76 -11.47 9.38
CA GLY A 470 27.40 -10.70 8.31
C GLY A 470 28.75 -10.14 8.72
N ASN A 471 29.44 -9.46 7.81
CA ASN A 471 30.81 -8.96 8.04
C ASN A 471 30.94 -7.43 8.00
N GLU A 472 29.85 -6.69 8.23
CA GLU A 472 29.86 -5.22 8.26
C GLU A 472 29.93 -4.68 9.70
N GLN A 473 30.97 -3.93 10.02
CA GLN A 473 31.21 -3.39 11.37
C GLN A 473 30.08 -2.49 11.89
N SER A 474 29.50 -1.67 11.00
CA SER A 474 28.43 -0.73 11.41
C SER A 474 27.17 -1.48 11.85
N THR A 475 26.81 -2.55 11.14
CA THR A 475 25.74 -3.48 11.52
C THR A 475 26.03 -4.17 12.86
N HIS A 476 27.26 -4.63 13.10
CA HIS A 476 27.62 -5.28 14.38
C HIS A 476 27.42 -4.37 15.58
N LYS A 477 27.84 -3.10 15.46
CA LYS A 477 27.62 -2.08 16.50
C LYS A 477 26.14 -1.86 16.74
N TYR A 478 25.37 -1.68 15.67
CA TYR A 478 23.92 -1.49 15.75
C TYR A 478 23.20 -2.65 16.48
N VAL A 479 23.52 -3.90 16.11
CA VAL A 479 22.95 -5.10 16.76
C VAL A 479 23.38 -5.20 18.22
N SER A 480 24.66 -4.93 18.53
CA SER A 480 25.19 -4.93 19.90
C SER A 480 24.50 -3.89 20.78
N GLU A 481 24.24 -2.70 20.24
CA GLU A 481 23.52 -1.62 20.92
C GLU A 481 22.05 -1.98 21.14
N LEU A 482 21.38 -2.58 20.14
CA LEU A 482 20.00 -3.07 20.27
C LEU A 482 19.84 -4.18 21.31
N LEU A 483 20.84 -5.06 21.46
CA LEU A 483 20.84 -6.07 22.51
C LEU A 483 20.95 -5.46 23.90
N GLY A 484 21.64 -4.33 24.04
CA GLY A 484 21.80 -3.62 25.30
C GLY A 484 22.78 -4.28 26.27
N LYS A 485 22.80 -3.76 27.50
CA LYS A 485 23.74 -4.15 28.57
C LYS A 485 23.04 -4.90 29.69
N GLY A 486 23.65 -5.99 30.11
CA GLY A 486 23.32 -6.72 31.32
C GLY A 486 24.24 -6.32 32.47
N THR A 487 23.72 -6.44 33.69
CA THR A 487 24.48 -6.23 34.91
C THR A 487 25.09 -7.55 35.37
N ILE A 488 26.39 -7.59 35.63
CA ILE A 488 27.13 -8.78 36.07
C ILE A 488 27.92 -8.52 37.35
N ASP A 489 27.98 -9.52 38.23
CA ASP A 489 28.79 -9.45 39.44
C ASP A 489 30.23 -9.88 39.15
N LYS A 490 31.19 -9.01 39.48
CA LYS A 490 32.62 -9.30 39.45
C LYS A 490 33.11 -9.58 40.86
N LYS A 491 33.51 -10.84 41.08
CA LYS A 491 34.21 -11.23 42.31
C LYS A 491 35.72 -11.13 42.11
N SER A 492 36.37 -10.27 42.88
CA SER A 492 37.83 -10.13 42.90
C SER A 492 38.39 -10.67 44.21
N SER A 493 39.32 -11.61 44.15
CA SER A 493 40.02 -12.16 45.33
C SER A 493 41.49 -11.79 45.29
N GLY A 494 41.97 -11.11 46.34
CA GLY A 494 43.39 -10.84 46.56
C GLY A 494 43.93 -11.74 47.66
N GLU A 495 45.08 -12.37 47.43
CA GLU A 495 45.75 -13.22 48.41
C GLU A 495 47.19 -12.71 48.59
N THR A 496 47.57 -12.38 49.82
CA THR A 496 48.95 -11.94 50.13
C THR A 496 49.69 -13.07 50.84
N LYS A 497 50.76 -13.58 50.22
CA LYS A 497 51.59 -14.66 50.77
C LYS A 497 52.74 -14.06 51.60
N GLY A 498 52.45 -13.77 52.87
CA GLY A 498 53.41 -13.36 53.90
C GLY A 498 53.36 -14.26 55.14
N ARG A 499 54.19 -13.97 56.15
CA ARG A 499 54.30 -14.76 57.41
C ARG A 499 53.00 -14.82 58.22
N GLN A 500 52.09 -13.87 58.00
CA GLN A 500 50.66 -13.94 58.29
C GLN A 500 49.93 -13.61 56.98
N GLY A 501 49.37 -14.63 56.31
CA GLY A 501 48.60 -14.41 55.08
C GLY A 501 47.25 -13.76 55.38
N SER A 502 46.83 -12.84 54.51
CA SER A 502 45.47 -12.28 54.51
C SER A 502 44.83 -12.46 53.14
N SER A 503 43.53 -12.79 53.13
CA SER A 503 42.74 -12.89 51.91
C SER A 503 41.65 -11.83 51.94
N SER A 504 41.58 -11.00 50.90
CA SER A 504 40.49 -10.03 50.71
C SER A 504 39.56 -10.50 49.59
N ARG A 505 38.26 -10.29 49.76
CA ARG A 505 37.23 -10.57 48.75
C ARG A 505 36.46 -9.28 48.52
N ASN A 506 36.48 -8.79 47.29
CA ASN A 506 35.71 -7.63 46.87
C ASN A 506 34.65 -8.06 45.85
N TYR A 507 33.42 -7.59 46.02
CA TYR A 507 32.32 -7.78 45.10
C TYR A 507 32.04 -6.44 44.43
N ASP A 508 32.18 -6.40 43.12
CA ASP A 508 31.96 -5.22 42.30
C ASP A 508 30.90 -5.55 41.25
N VAL A 509 30.15 -4.55 40.79
CA VAL A 509 29.09 -4.72 39.80
C VAL A 509 29.53 -4.04 38.51
N LEU A 510 29.43 -4.75 37.38
CA LEU A 510 29.84 -4.24 36.07
C LEU A 510 28.72 -4.34 35.04
N GLY A 511 28.70 -3.41 34.09
CA GLY A 511 27.88 -3.49 32.89
C GLY A 511 28.61 -4.19 31.76
N ARG A 512 27.99 -5.20 31.17
CA ARG A 512 28.50 -5.89 29.97
C ARG A 512 27.41 -5.94 28.91
N GLU A 513 27.77 -5.64 27.65
CA GLU A 513 26.89 -5.89 26.50
C GLU A 513 26.57 -7.38 26.41
N LEU A 514 25.32 -7.73 26.10
CA LEU A 514 24.94 -9.14 25.96
C LEU A 514 25.82 -9.86 24.95
N PHE A 515 26.01 -9.24 23.79
CA PHE A 515 27.04 -9.58 22.82
C PHE A 515 27.77 -8.29 22.48
N THR A 516 29.08 -8.32 22.59
CA THR A 516 29.96 -7.28 22.05
C THR A 516 29.94 -7.33 20.51
N PRO A 517 30.30 -6.25 19.79
CA PRO A 517 30.29 -6.26 18.32
C PRO A 517 31.15 -7.39 17.69
N ASP A 518 32.25 -7.77 18.35
CA ASP A 518 33.10 -8.90 17.91
C ASP A 518 32.41 -10.27 18.12
N GLU A 519 31.64 -10.44 19.20
CA GLU A 519 30.82 -11.64 19.42
C GLU A 519 29.65 -11.70 18.42
N VAL A 520 29.02 -10.56 18.10
CA VAL A 520 27.99 -10.48 17.05
C VAL A 520 28.55 -10.89 15.70
N ARG A 521 29.76 -10.44 15.36
CA ARG A 521 30.46 -10.85 14.12
C ARG A 521 30.72 -12.35 14.05
N LYS A 522 30.98 -13.00 15.19
CA LYS A 522 31.26 -14.44 15.33
C LYS A 522 30.01 -15.28 15.56
N LEU A 523 28.82 -14.72 15.37
CA LEU A 523 27.56 -15.47 15.49
C LEU A 523 27.60 -16.69 14.56
N ASP A 524 27.24 -17.85 15.10
CA ASP A 524 27.16 -19.10 14.33
C ASP A 524 26.18 -18.93 13.16
N ASN A 525 26.60 -19.35 11.96
CA ASN A 525 25.78 -19.30 10.75
C ASN A 525 24.42 -19.99 10.88
N LYS A 526 24.29 -20.96 11.80
CA LYS A 526 23.01 -21.64 12.11
C LYS A 526 22.06 -20.79 12.93
N LYS A 527 22.55 -19.75 13.61
CA LYS A 527 21.77 -18.93 14.53
C LYS A 527 21.32 -17.61 13.89
N CYS A 528 20.25 -17.07 14.42
CA CYS A 528 19.76 -15.74 14.15
C CYS A 528 19.40 -15.03 15.46
N ILE A 529 19.40 -13.70 15.41
CA ILE A 529 18.92 -12.86 16.51
C ILE A 529 17.67 -12.14 16.02
N ILE A 530 16.58 -12.27 16.75
CA ILE A 530 15.29 -11.67 16.42
C ILE A 530 14.96 -10.62 17.48
N PHE A 531 14.60 -9.43 17.02
CA PHE A 531 14.09 -8.35 17.83
C PHE A 531 12.63 -8.15 17.45
N ILE A 532 11.74 -8.18 18.44
CA ILE A 532 10.31 -7.94 18.25
C ILE A 532 9.90 -6.87 19.25
N ARG A 533 9.20 -5.84 18.79
CA ARG A 533 8.78 -4.73 19.67
C ARG A 533 7.97 -5.26 20.86
N GLY A 534 8.43 -4.92 22.07
CA GLY A 534 7.81 -5.34 23.32
C GLY A 534 8.32 -6.66 23.92
N PHE A 535 9.28 -7.31 23.28
CA PHE A 535 9.94 -8.53 23.78
C PHE A 535 11.43 -8.29 24.01
N ASP A 536 12.01 -9.03 24.95
CA ASP A 536 13.46 -9.17 25.07
C ASP A 536 14.00 -9.87 23.79
N PRO A 537 15.23 -9.56 23.32
CA PRO A 537 15.79 -10.16 22.11
C PRO A 537 15.83 -11.70 22.18
N ILE A 538 15.65 -12.35 21.04
CA ILE A 538 15.57 -13.81 20.95
C ILE A 538 16.76 -14.29 20.14
N MET A 539 17.47 -15.28 20.65
CA MET A 539 18.49 -16.00 19.88
C MET A 539 17.99 -17.41 19.63
N ASP A 540 17.90 -17.80 18.37
CA ASP A 540 17.38 -19.10 17.97
C ASP A 540 18.12 -19.62 16.73
N ASN A 541 17.86 -20.87 16.34
CA ASN A 541 18.35 -21.41 15.09
C ASN A 541 17.49 -20.91 13.91
N LYS A 542 18.14 -20.66 12.77
CA LYS A 542 17.45 -20.42 11.50
C LYS A 542 16.58 -21.62 11.14
N PHE A 543 15.42 -21.37 10.53
CA PHE A 543 14.51 -22.43 10.15
C PHE A 543 15.09 -23.26 9.01
N ILE A 544 15.17 -24.58 9.15
CA ILE A 544 15.72 -25.45 8.10
C ILE A 544 14.61 -25.86 7.12
N PRO A 545 14.65 -25.43 5.84
CA PRO A 545 13.59 -25.67 4.85
C PRO A 545 13.28 -27.15 4.62
N PHE A 546 14.29 -28.02 4.68
CA PHE A 546 14.16 -29.47 4.45
C PHE A 546 13.13 -30.14 5.38
N ASN A 547 12.88 -29.56 6.55
CA ASN A 547 11.95 -30.08 7.54
C ASN A 547 10.51 -29.64 7.29
N HIS A 548 10.27 -28.73 6.34
CA HIS A 548 8.94 -28.25 6.02
C HIS A 548 8.16 -29.32 5.23
N SER A 549 6.89 -29.53 5.58
CA SER A 549 6.02 -30.54 4.94
C SER A 549 5.93 -30.37 3.42
N MET A 550 5.90 -29.12 2.95
CA MET A 550 5.79 -28.76 1.54
C MET A 550 7.13 -28.76 0.78
N PHE A 551 8.28 -29.01 1.43
CA PHE A 551 9.60 -28.96 0.77
C PHE A 551 9.72 -29.90 -0.42
N ASN A 552 9.12 -31.10 -0.34
CA ASN A 552 9.16 -32.05 -1.45
C ASN A 552 8.40 -31.59 -2.70
N GLN A 553 7.55 -30.56 -2.60
CA GLN A 553 6.83 -29.99 -3.74
C GLN A 553 7.64 -28.90 -4.47
N THR A 554 8.73 -28.39 -3.88
CA THR A 554 9.60 -27.40 -4.52
C THR A 554 10.63 -28.10 -5.40
N ALA A 555 11.23 -27.34 -6.33
CA ALA A 555 12.29 -27.84 -7.20
C ALA A 555 13.59 -28.18 -6.45
N ASP A 556 13.81 -27.58 -5.26
CA ASP A 556 14.95 -27.94 -4.40
C ASP A 556 14.75 -29.31 -3.73
N GLY A 557 13.50 -29.80 -3.68
CA GLY A 557 13.13 -31.10 -3.14
C GLY A 557 12.97 -32.14 -4.24
N LYS A 558 11.71 -32.54 -4.49
CA LYS A 558 11.34 -33.55 -5.50
C LYS A 558 10.34 -33.00 -6.53
N GLY A 559 9.97 -31.73 -6.42
CA GLY A 559 9.04 -31.07 -7.32
C GLY A 559 9.71 -30.68 -8.63
N GLU A 560 8.89 -30.39 -9.62
CA GLU A 560 9.37 -29.89 -10.90
C GLU A 560 9.68 -28.38 -10.81
N PRO A 561 10.73 -27.89 -11.49
CA PRO A 561 10.98 -26.47 -11.60
C PRO A 561 9.84 -25.77 -12.34
N TYR A 562 9.48 -24.58 -11.88
CA TYR A 562 8.49 -23.79 -12.60
C TYR A 562 9.05 -23.30 -13.93
N VAL A 563 8.28 -23.53 -14.99
CA VAL A 563 8.52 -22.96 -16.31
C VAL A 563 7.30 -22.13 -16.68
N HIS A 564 7.49 -20.82 -16.81
CA HIS A 564 6.41 -19.95 -17.22
C HIS A 564 6.03 -20.24 -18.67
N GLN A 565 4.78 -20.62 -18.88
CA GLN A 565 4.21 -20.80 -20.21
C GLN A 565 3.33 -19.60 -20.49
N ILE A 566 3.72 -18.82 -21.51
CA ILE A 566 2.90 -17.74 -22.02
C ILE A 566 1.59 -18.38 -22.49
N ARG A 567 0.45 -17.77 -22.16
CA ARG A 567 -0.81 -18.06 -22.85
C ARG A 567 -0.67 -17.57 -24.30
N GLY A 568 -0.03 -18.39 -25.13
CA GLY A 568 0.14 -18.11 -26.56
C GLY A 568 -1.22 -18.00 -27.25
N ALA A 569 -1.23 -17.37 -28.43
CA ALA A 569 -2.37 -17.38 -29.34
C ALA A 569 -2.86 -18.81 -29.69
N ASP A 570 -2.02 -19.81 -29.45
CA ASP A 570 -2.30 -21.23 -29.70
C ASP A 570 -3.11 -21.93 -28.59
N ASN A 571 -3.46 -21.25 -27.49
CA ASN A 571 -4.40 -21.77 -26.49
C ASN A 571 -5.71 -20.98 -26.48
N LEU A 572 -6.43 -21.05 -27.60
CA LEU A 572 -7.89 -20.87 -27.64
C LEU A 572 -8.64 -22.11 -27.11
N ILE A 573 -7.94 -23.06 -26.47
CA ILE A 573 -8.52 -24.31 -25.97
C ILE A 573 -8.56 -24.30 -24.44
N GLY A 574 -9.12 -23.23 -23.88
CA GLY A 574 -9.88 -23.30 -22.63
C GLY A 574 -11.36 -23.21 -22.99
N PRO A 575 -12.30 -23.65 -22.13
CA PRO A 575 -13.71 -23.33 -22.34
C PRO A 575 -13.84 -21.79 -22.46
N PRO A 576 -14.63 -21.27 -23.41
CA PRO A 576 -14.82 -19.82 -23.63
C PRO A 576 -15.59 -19.13 -22.49
N PHE A 577 -15.77 -19.84 -21.37
CA PHE A 577 -16.52 -19.42 -20.21
C PHE A 577 -15.79 -19.89 -18.95
N GLU A 578 -15.84 -19.08 -17.91
CA GLU A 578 -15.36 -19.41 -16.58
C GLU A 578 -16.56 -19.51 -15.63
N ILE A 579 -16.59 -20.54 -14.79
CA ILE A 579 -17.63 -20.69 -13.78
C ILE A 579 -17.25 -19.81 -12.59
N LEU A 580 -18.08 -18.81 -12.31
CA LEU A 580 -17.87 -17.86 -11.23
C LEU A 580 -18.60 -18.30 -9.95
N SER A 581 -18.03 -17.93 -8.79
CA SER A 581 -18.71 -18.09 -7.50
C SER A 581 -19.78 -17.02 -7.31
N ASP A 582 -20.74 -17.25 -6.40
CA ASP A 582 -21.77 -16.24 -6.06
C ASP A 582 -21.16 -14.89 -5.60
N LYS A 583 -19.97 -14.93 -4.96
CA LYS A 583 -19.24 -13.72 -4.57
C LYS A 583 -18.69 -12.98 -5.78
N ALA A 584 -18.09 -13.70 -6.73
CA ALA A 584 -17.56 -13.14 -7.96
C ALA A 584 -18.68 -12.56 -8.86
N VAL A 585 -19.84 -13.22 -8.95
CA VAL A 585 -21.01 -12.68 -9.66
C VAL A 585 -21.45 -11.35 -9.04
N LYS A 586 -21.59 -11.28 -7.71
CA LYS A 586 -21.92 -10.02 -7.01
C LYS A 586 -20.86 -8.93 -7.19
N TYR A 587 -19.60 -9.31 -7.39
CA TYR A 587 -18.53 -8.37 -7.69
C TYR A 587 -18.75 -7.72 -9.07
N TYR A 588 -19.04 -8.51 -10.10
CA TYR A 588 -19.36 -7.99 -11.44
C TYR A 588 -20.66 -7.17 -11.47
N GLU A 589 -21.69 -7.56 -10.71
CA GLU A 589 -22.90 -6.74 -10.54
C GLU A 589 -22.57 -5.35 -9.97
N LYS A 590 -21.71 -5.29 -8.94
CA LYS A 590 -21.26 -4.01 -8.37
C LYS A 590 -20.43 -3.19 -9.35
N LEU A 591 -19.60 -3.82 -10.18
CA LEU A 591 -18.83 -3.12 -11.21
C LEU A 591 -19.77 -2.48 -12.24
N ARG A 592 -20.77 -3.22 -12.73
CA ARG A 592 -21.81 -2.69 -13.62
C ARG A 592 -22.54 -1.51 -12.98
N ASP A 593 -22.93 -1.63 -11.70
CA ASP A 593 -23.63 -0.54 -11.00
C ASP A 593 -22.76 0.72 -10.82
N LYS A 594 -21.42 0.57 -10.83
CA LYS A 594 -20.46 1.68 -10.85
C LYS A 594 -20.21 2.27 -12.25
N GLY A 595 -20.82 1.70 -13.29
CA GLY A 595 -20.66 2.14 -14.68
C GLY A 595 -19.40 1.60 -15.37
N GLU A 596 -18.80 0.53 -14.83
CA GLU A 596 -17.73 -0.20 -15.51
C GLU A 596 -18.30 -1.05 -16.66
N ASN A 597 -17.46 -1.35 -17.65
CA ASN A 597 -17.86 -2.04 -18.88
C ASN A 597 -18.11 -3.55 -18.67
N VAL A 598 -19.18 -3.88 -17.94
CA VAL A 598 -19.55 -5.25 -17.55
C VAL A 598 -20.98 -5.54 -17.97
N TYR A 599 -21.14 -6.43 -18.94
CA TYR A 599 -22.43 -6.88 -19.43
C TYR A 599 -22.88 -8.16 -18.72
N ILE A 600 -24.06 -8.11 -18.08
CA ILE A 600 -24.67 -9.25 -17.40
C ILE A 600 -25.93 -9.64 -18.17
N ASP A 601 -25.90 -10.81 -18.80
CA ASP A 601 -27.04 -11.40 -19.51
C ASP A 601 -27.54 -12.65 -18.79
N SER A 602 -28.85 -12.90 -18.83
CA SER A 602 -29.48 -14.09 -18.27
C SER A 602 -29.93 -15.01 -19.40
N LEU A 603 -29.28 -16.16 -19.52
CA LEU A 603 -29.52 -17.15 -20.57
C LEU A 603 -30.32 -18.32 -20.03
N THR A 604 -31.32 -18.79 -20.78
CA THR A 604 -31.89 -20.12 -20.54
C THR A 604 -30.90 -21.19 -20.99
N TYR A 605 -31.01 -22.41 -20.44
CA TYR A 605 -30.12 -23.52 -20.80
C TYR A 605 -30.10 -23.80 -22.31
N GLU A 606 -31.25 -23.69 -22.98
CA GLU A 606 -31.36 -23.87 -24.43
C GLU A 606 -30.61 -22.76 -25.21
N GLN A 607 -30.69 -21.51 -24.75
CA GLN A 607 -29.96 -20.39 -25.36
C GLN A 607 -28.46 -20.49 -25.11
N PHE A 608 -28.06 -20.94 -23.92
CA PHE A 608 -26.66 -21.21 -23.60
C PHE A 608 -26.08 -22.34 -24.47
N MET A 609 -26.86 -23.39 -24.72
CA MET A 609 -26.46 -24.48 -25.63
C MET A 609 -26.37 -24.05 -27.10
N MET A 610 -27.09 -23.00 -27.50
CA MET A 610 -27.03 -22.40 -28.84
C MET A 610 -26.03 -21.24 -28.94
N LEU A 611 -25.28 -20.94 -27.88
CA LEU A 611 -24.35 -19.83 -27.82
C LEU A 611 -23.08 -20.16 -28.64
N GLY A 612 -23.01 -19.63 -29.87
CA GLY A 612 -21.80 -19.64 -30.70
C GLY A 612 -21.24 -18.22 -30.91
N ASP A 613 -20.03 -18.10 -31.47
CA ASP A 613 -19.31 -16.83 -31.63
C ASP A 613 -20.11 -15.72 -32.34
N ALA A 614 -20.92 -16.10 -33.35
CA ALA A 614 -21.75 -15.16 -34.10
C ALA A 614 -22.94 -14.64 -33.27
N GLU A 615 -23.57 -15.51 -32.46
CA GLU A 615 -24.67 -15.15 -31.57
C GLU A 615 -24.15 -14.28 -30.41
N LEU A 616 -22.96 -14.60 -29.90
CA LEU A 616 -22.25 -13.86 -28.85
C LEU A 616 -21.94 -12.42 -29.31
N SER A 617 -21.32 -12.29 -30.49
CA SER A 617 -20.97 -10.99 -31.08
C SER A 617 -22.21 -10.13 -31.33
N ARG A 618 -23.30 -10.75 -31.79
CA ARG A 618 -24.57 -10.05 -32.02
C ARG A 618 -25.19 -9.57 -30.70
N ARG A 619 -25.14 -10.37 -29.64
CA ARG A 619 -25.64 -9.97 -28.31
C ARG A 619 -24.84 -8.82 -27.71
N PHE A 620 -23.50 -8.85 -27.80
CA PHE A 620 -22.67 -7.73 -27.37
C PHE A 620 -23.02 -6.44 -28.12
N SER A 621 -23.20 -6.50 -29.44
CA SER A 621 -23.60 -5.31 -30.22
C SER A 621 -24.96 -4.75 -29.81
N MET A 622 -25.95 -5.59 -29.48
CA MET A 622 -27.25 -5.12 -29.01
C MET A 622 -27.18 -4.50 -27.61
N GLN A 623 -26.28 -5.00 -26.74
CA GLN A 623 -26.07 -4.46 -25.40
C GLN A 623 -25.32 -3.13 -25.43
N ASP A 624 -24.29 -3.00 -26.27
CA ASP A 624 -23.58 -1.74 -26.53
C ASP A 624 -24.55 -0.65 -27.03
N GLU A 625 -25.44 -1.00 -27.97
CA GLU A 625 -26.47 -0.10 -28.48
C GLU A 625 -27.48 0.31 -27.39
N ALA A 626 -27.91 -0.64 -26.55
CA ALA A 626 -28.84 -0.37 -25.45
C ALA A 626 -28.22 0.53 -24.37
N GLU A 627 -26.93 0.36 -24.09
CA GLU A 627 -26.21 1.12 -23.07
C GLU A 627 -25.82 2.52 -23.58
N GLN A 628 -25.41 2.66 -24.85
CA GLN A 628 -25.27 3.95 -25.51
C GLN A 628 -26.59 4.72 -25.48
N LYS A 629 -27.71 4.04 -25.76
CA LYS A 629 -29.04 4.65 -25.69
C LYS A 629 -29.41 5.05 -24.26
N ALA A 630 -29.12 4.22 -23.26
CA ALA A 630 -29.34 4.55 -21.86
C ALA A 630 -28.46 5.70 -21.35
N LYS A 631 -27.22 5.83 -21.86
CA LYS A 631 -26.30 6.91 -21.55
C LYS A 631 -26.77 8.23 -22.17
N ILE A 632 -27.21 8.19 -23.44
CA ILE A 632 -27.86 9.32 -24.11
C ILE A 632 -29.14 9.72 -23.37
N ASP A 633 -29.96 8.75 -22.93
CA ASP A 633 -31.19 9.01 -22.18
C ASP A 633 -30.90 9.61 -20.79
N ARG A 634 -29.82 9.21 -20.11
CA ARG A 634 -29.36 9.85 -18.85
C ARG A 634 -28.81 11.25 -19.06
N GLU A 635 -28.02 11.47 -20.11
CA GLU A 635 -27.50 12.79 -20.47
C GLU A 635 -28.65 13.72 -20.84
N GLN A 636 -29.64 13.24 -21.61
CA GLN A 636 -30.87 13.98 -21.90
C GLN A 636 -31.73 14.23 -20.65
N ALA A 637 -31.81 13.28 -19.72
CA ALA A 637 -32.55 13.45 -18.46
C ALA A 637 -31.88 14.50 -17.55
N ASN A 638 -30.55 14.49 -17.45
CA ASN A 638 -29.79 15.51 -16.73
C ASN A 638 -29.89 16.88 -17.41
N GLU A 639 -29.86 16.94 -18.75
CA GLU A 639 -30.11 18.18 -19.50
C GLU A 639 -31.53 18.70 -19.29
N LEU A 640 -32.54 17.83 -19.25
CA LEU A 640 -33.93 18.20 -18.94
C LEU A 640 -34.09 18.73 -17.50
N GLU A 641 -33.34 18.19 -16.54
CA GLU A 641 -33.31 18.68 -15.16
C GLU A 641 -32.66 20.08 -15.06
N TYR A 642 -31.65 20.36 -15.89
CA TYR A 642 -31.04 21.70 -16.02
C TYR A 642 -31.90 22.70 -16.80
N VAL A 643 -32.76 22.22 -17.72
CA VAL A 643 -33.69 23.08 -18.47
C VAL A 643 -34.90 23.46 -17.61
N ASP A 644 -35.37 22.58 -16.72
CA ASP A 644 -36.59 22.79 -15.90
C ASP A 644 -36.40 23.82 -14.75
N GLU A 645 -35.16 24.13 -14.36
CA GLU A 645 -34.88 25.27 -13.44
C GLU A 645 -34.91 26.64 -14.15
N SER A 646 -34.77 26.67 -15.49
CA SER A 646 -34.70 27.93 -16.26
C SER A 646 -36.05 28.43 -16.81
N GLN A 647 -37.15 27.69 -16.62
CA GLN A 647 -38.49 28.06 -17.11
C GLN A 647 -39.62 27.92 -16.07
N LYS A 648 -39.38 28.31 -14.82
CA LYS A 648 -40.46 28.58 -13.85
C LYS A 648 -40.63 30.08 -13.57
N SER A 649 -41.03 30.80 -14.61
CA SER A 649 -41.81 32.03 -14.47
C SER A 649 -42.58 32.27 -15.76
N ASP A 650 -43.78 31.71 -15.87
CA ASP A 650 -44.98 32.44 -16.27
C ASP A 650 -46.15 31.49 -16.53
N THR A 651 -47.34 31.98 -16.17
CA THR A 651 -48.69 31.54 -16.56
C THR A 651 -49.33 30.32 -15.87
N THR A 652 -50.01 30.67 -14.78
CA THR A 652 -51.26 30.09 -14.27
C THR A 652 -52.43 30.25 -15.27
N GLU A 653 -53.46 29.40 -15.11
CA GLU A 653 -54.83 29.44 -15.66
C GLU A 653 -55.16 28.64 -16.93
N CYS A 654 -55.76 27.45 -16.78
CA CYS A 654 -57.22 27.25 -16.83
C CYS A 654 -57.58 25.75 -16.89
N ALA A 655 -58.43 25.32 -15.97
CA ALA A 655 -59.09 24.01 -15.97
C ALA A 655 -60.49 24.14 -16.57
N ASN A 656 -60.89 23.24 -17.47
CA ASN A 656 -62.07 22.35 -17.29
C ASN A 656 -62.59 21.73 -18.59
N SER A 657 -63.11 20.51 -18.38
CA SER A 657 -64.29 19.88 -19.00
C SER A 657 -64.12 18.94 -20.21
N SER A 658 -64.57 17.73 -19.88
CA SER A 658 -64.91 16.50 -20.60
C SER A 658 -65.81 16.60 -21.84
N ASN A 659 -65.72 15.50 -22.61
CA ASN A 659 -66.74 14.81 -23.41
C ASN A 659 -66.75 15.00 -24.95
N GLY A 660 -66.23 13.96 -25.62
CA GLY A 660 -66.97 13.17 -26.63
C GLY A 660 -67.17 13.75 -28.02
N SER A 661 -66.52 13.16 -29.03
CA SER A 661 -67.21 12.63 -30.23
C SER A 661 -66.27 11.78 -31.09
N ALA A 662 -66.85 10.73 -31.68
CA ALA A 662 -66.21 9.89 -32.65
C ALA A 662 -65.91 10.67 -33.95
N GLY A 663 -64.63 10.80 -34.29
CA GLY A 663 -64.15 11.30 -35.58
C GLY A 663 -63.36 10.22 -36.30
N THR A 664 -63.83 9.83 -37.47
CA THR A 664 -63.38 8.73 -38.33
C THR A 664 -61.85 8.74 -38.56
N LYS A 665 -61.17 7.66 -38.12
CA LYS A 665 -59.74 7.42 -38.42
C LYS A 665 -59.54 7.39 -39.95
N PRO A 666 -58.50 8.03 -40.51
CA PRO A 666 -58.15 7.84 -41.91
C PRO A 666 -57.76 6.36 -42.13
N VAL A 667 -58.41 5.75 -43.12
CA VAL A 667 -58.26 4.35 -43.50
C VAL A 667 -56.80 4.04 -43.83
N ARG A 668 -56.22 3.09 -43.08
CA ARG A 668 -54.90 2.50 -43.33
C ARG A 668 -55.00 1.66 -44.59
N ASN A 669 -54.35 2.08 -45.68
CA ASN A 669 -54.26 1.26 -46.88
C ASN A 669 -53.38 0.03 -46.56
N PRO A 670 -53.88 -1.22 -46.61
CA PRO A 670 -53.17 -2.39 -46.07
C PRO A 670 -51.97 -2.88 -46.88
N GLU A 671 -51.77 -2.39 -48.10
CA GLU A 671 -50.85 -2.99 -49.09
C GLU A 671 -49.48 -2.29 -49.24
N ARG A 672 -48.96 -1.63 -48.20
CA ARG A 672 -47.62 -1.01 -48.27
C ARG A 672 -46.62 -1.80 -47.43
N GLU A 673 -45.63 -2.40 -48.08
CA GLU A 673 -44.53 -3.11 -47.42
C GLU A 673 -43.82 -2.19 -46.42
N LYS A 674 -43.66 -2.67 -45.18
CA LYS A 674 -42.88 -1.94 -44.17
C LYS A 674 -41.39 -1.99 -44.55
N PRO A 675 -40.66 -0.86 -44.48
CA PRO A 675 -39.23 -0.85 -44.77
C PRO A 675 -38.44 -1.72 -43.78
N LYS A 676 -37.30 -2.26 -44.24
CA LYS A 676 -36.38 -3.11 -43.45
C LYS A 676 -35.53 -2.34 -42.41
N TRP A 677 -35.76 -1.04 -42.27
CA TRP A 677 -35.05 -0.09 -41.40
C TRP A 677 -36.06 0.65 -40.50
N GLU A 678 -35.58 1.27 -39.43
CA GLU A 678 -36.46 1.94 -38.45
C GLU A 678 -37.27 3.07 -39.11
N ASP A 679 -38.59 2.94 -39.11
CA ASP A 679 -39.52 3.76 -39.89
C ASP A 679 -39.73 5.14 -39.25
N THR A 680 -38.72 6.00 -39.35
CA THR A 680 -38.72 7.39 -38.84
C THR A 680 -38.77 8.40 -39.98
N ILE A 681 -39.24 9.62 -39.69
CA ILE A 681 -39.31 10.72 -40.68
C ILE A 681 -37.91 11.01 -41.25
N THR A 682 -36.89 10.99 -40.40
CA THR A 682 -35.49 11.22 -40.78
C THR A 682 -34.96 10.12 -41.71
N ASN A 683 -35.21 8.85 -41.40
CA ASN A 683 -34.77 7.74 -42.23
C ASN A 683 -35.51 7.70 -43.58
N ARG A 684 -36.80 8.06 -43.61
CA ARG A 684 -37.54 8.23 -44.87
C ARG A 684 -36.93 9.33 -45.73
N MET A 685 -36.58 10.48 -45.16
CA MET A 685 -35.93 11.57 -45.89
C MET A 685 -34.53 11.23 -46.42
N LEU A 686 -33.88 10.24 -45.80
CA LEU A 686 -32.54 9.78 -46.17
C LEU A 686 -32.58 8.69 -47.25
N HIS A 687 -33.59 7.80 -47.20
CA HIS A 687 -33.74 6.69 -48.13
C HIS A 687 -34.64 6.98 -49.34
N TRP A 688 -35.52 7.98 -49.26
CA TRP A 688 -36.43 8.35 -50.35
C TRP A 688 -36.26 9.80 -50.79
N SER A 689 -36.48 10.03 -52.09
CA SER A 689 -36.39 11.36 -52.69
C SER A 689 -37.73 12.10 -52.56
N TYR A 690 -37.71 13.24 -51.88
CA TYR A 690 -38.85 14.15 -51.73
C TYR A 690 -38.57 15.50 -52.37
N THR A 691 -39.62 16.15 -52.89
CA THR A 691 -39.53 17.53 -53.37
C THR A 691 -39.28 18.52 -52.22
N PRO A 692 -38.68 19.69 -52.47
CA PRO A 692 -38.48 20.72 -51.44
C PRO A 692 -39.79 21.11 -50.75
N GLU A 693 -40.88 21.18 -51.51
CA GLU A 693 -42.22 21.53 -51.03
C GLU A 693 -42.81 20.46 -50.09
N GLN A 694 -42.59 19.17 -50.37
CA GLN A 694 -42.99 18.08 -49.47
C GLN A 694 -42.22 18.14 -48.14
N LYS A 695 -40.92 18.47 -48.19
CA LYS A 695 -40.08 18.63 -46.99
C LYS A 695 -40.53 19.83 -46.14
N GLU A 696 -40.92 20.93 -46.78
CA GLU A 696 -41.49 22.09 -46.07
C GLU A 696 -42.83 21.77 -45.41
N GLU A 697 -43.71 21.00 -46.07
CA GLU A 697 -45.01 20.66 -45.48
C GLU A 697 -44.87 19.75 -44.25
N VAL A 698 -43.87 18.86 -44.22
CA VAL A 698 -43.54 18.09 -43.00
C VAL A 698 -43.00 18.99 -41.89
N LYS A 699 -42.14 19.97 -42.21
CA LYS A 699 -41.68 20.96 -41.22
C LYS A 699 -42.86 21.75 -40.64
N LYS A 700 -43.83 22.13 -41.47
CA LYS A 700 -45.08 22.79 -41.03
C LYS A 700 -45.96 21.87 -40.18
N ALA A 701 -45.99 20.56 -40.45
CA ALA A 701 -46.73 19.59 -39.63
C ALA A 701 -46.07 19.37 -38.26
N LEU A 702 -44.74 19.31 -38.20
CA LEU A 702 -43.98 19.21 -36.95
C LEU A 702 -44.12 20.48 -36.10
N ALA A 703 -44.05 21.66 -36.73
CA ALA A 703 -44.25 22.94 -36.05
C ALA A 703 -45.70 23.11 -35.54
N ALA A 704 -46.67 22.48 -36.19
CA ALA A 704 -48.08 22.44 -35.75
C ALA A 704 -48.37 21.36 -34.70
N GLY A 705 -47.36 20.64 -34.19
CA GLY A 705 -47.53 19.64 -33.14
C GLY A 705 -48.18 18.33 -33.59
N VAL A 706 -48.27 18.05 -34.90
CA VAL A 706 -48.87 16.81 -35.40
C VAL A 706 -48.01 15.60 -34.96
N PRO A 707 -48.59 14.56 -34.34
CA PRO A 707 -47.83 13.40 -33.88
C PRO A 707 -47.03 12.74 -35.01
N LYS A 708 -45.76 12.37 -34.73
CA LYS A 708 -44.86 11.75 -35.70
C LYS A 708 -45.45 10.48 -36.35
N ALA A 709 -46.19 9.68 -35.56
CA ALA A 709 -46.89 8.49 -36.05
C ALA A 709 -47.94 8.83 -37.13
N THR A 710 -48.63 9.96 -37.00
CA THR A 710 -49.62 10.43 -37.97
C THR A 710 -48.96 10.91 -39.25
N ILE A 711 -47.83 11.63 -39.16
CA ILE A 711 -47.05 12.08 -40.33
C ILE A 711 -46.59 10.88 -41.16
N LEU A 712 -46.11 9.82 -40.52
CA LEU A 712 -45.65 8.58 -41.19
C LEU A 712 -46.77 7.84 -41.96
N THR A 713 -48.04 8.11 -41.68
CA THR A 713 -49.15 7.49 -42.43
C THR A 713 -49.30 8.04 -43.84
N TYR A 714 -48.89 9.29 -44.09
CA TYR A 714 -49.04 9.95 -45.39
C TYR A 714 -47.72 10.47 -45.98
N PHE A 715 -46.61 10.41 -45.23
CA PHE A 715 -45.32 10.89 -45.71
C PHE A 715 -44.59 9.88 -46.60
N TYR A 716 -44.98 9.85 -47.87
CA TYR A 716 -44.35 9.03 -48.92
C TYR A 716 -44.12 9.87 -50.20
N PRO A 717 -43.10 9.58 -51.02
CA PRO A 717 -42.75 10.38 -52.20
C PRO A 717 -43.90 10.59 -53.19
N GLU A 718 -44.78 9.59 -53.33
CA GLU A 718 -45.94 9.61 -54.23
C GLU A 718 -47.14 10.43 -53.72
N VAL A 719 -47.10 10.93 -52.49
CA VAL A 719 -48.18 11.76 -51.92
C VAL A 719 -47.93 13.23 -52.25
N THR A 720 -48.85 13.84 -52.99
CA THR A 720 -48.75 15.25 -53.39
C THR A 720 -48.82 16.20 -52.20
N VAL A 721 -48.18 17.37 -52.32
CA VAL A 721 -48.13 18.42 -51.28
C VAL A 721 -49.54 18.86 -50.86
N GLU A 722 -50.47 18.98 -51.81
CA GLU A 722 -51.87 19.32 -51.54
C GLU A 722 -52.57 18.29 -50.64
N LYS A 723 -52.30 16.99 -50.86
CA LYS A 723 -52.84 15.92 -50.01
C LYS A 723 -52.21 15.97 -48.62
N MET A 724 -50.89 16.14 -48.52
CA MET A 724 -50.20 16.29 -47.22
C MET A 724 -50.75 17.48 -46.43
N SER A 725 -51.02 18.60 -47.09
CA SER A 725 -51.61 19.78 -46.47
C SER A 725 -53.04 19.54 -45.98
N SER A 726 -53.83 18.79 -46.76
CA SER A 726 -55.18 18.39 -46.34
C SER A 726 -55.18 17.47 -45.12
N TYR A 727 -54.17 16.60 -44.96
CA TYR A 727 -54.03 15.73 -43.80
C TYR A 727 -53.58 16.51 -42.56
N ARG A 728 -52.68 17.49 -42.71
CA ARG A 728 -52.28 18.40 -41.63
C ARG A 728 -53.46 19.22 -41.11
N LYS A 729 -54.29 19.79 -42.00
CA LYS A 729 -55.46 20.60 -41.63
C LYS A 729 -56.61 19.81 -40.98
N LYS A 730 -56.56 18.47 -41.03
CA LYS A 730 -57.56 17.57 -40.43
C LYS A 730 -57.17 17.07 -39.04
N GLN A 731 -55.98 17.41 -38.57
CA GLN A 731 -55.47 17.16 -37.22
C GLN A 731 -55.50 18.50 -36.47
#